data_AF-A0A4Q9V3K3-F1
#
_entry.id   AF-A0A4Q9V3K3-F1
#
_cell.length_a   1.000
_cell.length_b   1.000
_cell.length_c   1.000
_cell.angle_alpha   90.00
_cell.angle_beta   90.00
_cell.angle_gamma   90.00
#
_symmetry.space_group_name_H-M   'P 1'
#
loop_
_entity.id
_entity.type
_entity.pdbx_description
1 polymer ?
#
loop_
_entity_poly.entity_id
_entity_poly.type
_entity_poly.pdbx_seq_one_letter_code
_entity_poly.pdbx_strand_id
1 'polypeptide(L)'
;MGKHYFSEHFKFLLIVLAITSYSSVFSQSTFIVNSTSDLPDINLEDNKCADIKGNCTLRAAIQNANKTEETDNVYFNIPGDEVKTILLKENLPPITETIRLDATTQPGYTWSTPKILISGSELELINVEEETPRDLIPQGFFLTGNSSGSLVKGFILGGFGLIEEDEYGSILEYYLGIAIQVLNSGNHTIQSNFIGVQADGITPFRNIFGMYTGSRDGFADSRNNLIGGTESDDANVIGGSWRSAILLGYKSGENEVRGNYIGIGANGSTPIINSHGVSVSYPSYNNIIDANLISGNYVVGIHLVGGGNIVTNNTLGLNSTKDVAVPNLYGVGIKNTGNKLGLEGKGNLISGNDIGILLYTSASYDFSNNNSIQYNFIGTDKAGVEGIPNGVGLEISGNNCSDNIISDNMISGNTGDGISIQNGSNNNSFFRNSIGINNNNEALGNGGVGIRIDGNNNYIGDGEPENLNQIAFNSKGIALLNSYYVYNNRISLNNIFSNGLGIDLGDDNVTANDINDSDLGANNLQNYPVLLKSNLIGSQLEIEFQIDSDPKYSIYPLTIEIFKSDGNRQGEEYLGSVEVFNLPKGKKNLITSIGIPSGNTITEGDLIVATATDALGNTSEFSEELPVNLSGSCTTETFYADTDGDGLGDPANLVEECSLPQGYVSNADDCDDRDPEIGAAKNWYLDWDGDGFGDPYTSIQECTQPSGYVLDNTDCNDKDASIYPGALDDTADGKDQDCDGFDGPVTSCSGADNLLVSEICSTNTSIEWQIENPGTCTVTGRWELRKMSSTGDSSGSFELAPGEIYNFTSGTVSKGKTQLVVYWNDRNGLELNTSLNATGIECTQAQASMSEPLNDLYISPNPISDEAIGMYFTQPLNEGELQVKIYSSSGNLIATENLLVPTGTTSVSLGVDHSSWLEGVYILNASINGQNYRVQFIK
;
A
#
# COMPACT_ATOMS: atom_id res chain seq x y z
N MET A 1 59.28 -47.49 -41.63
CA MET A 1 60.59 -47.35 -42.33
C MET A 1 61.02 -45.90 -42.14
N GLY A 2 62.07 -45.49 -41.44
CA GLY A 2 63.19 -46.15 -40.77
C GLY A 2 64.41 -45.20 -40.84
N LYS A 3 64.92 -44.76 -39.67
CA LYS A 3 66.31 -44.28 -39.33
C LYS A 3 66.93 -43.16 -40.21
N HIS A 4 67.36 -42.01 -39.68
CA HIS A 4 68.55 -41.70 -38.85
C HIS A 4 68.42 -40.20 -38.44
N TYR A 5 68.59 -39.67 -37.22
CA TYR A 5 69.56 -39.81 -36.11
C TYR A 5 71.04 -39.49 -36.45
N PHE A 6 71.46 -38.30 -35.96
CA PHE A 6 72.70 -37.97 -35.24
C PHE A 6 74.04 -37.70 -35.97
N SER A 7 74.53 -36.45 -35.85
CA SER A 7 75.82 -36.01 -35.26
C SER A 7 75.92 -34.50 -35.51
N GLU A 8 75.94 -33.62 -34.53
CA GLU A 8 77.12 -33.34 -33.70
C GLU A 8 76.71 -32.95 -32.27
N HIS A 9 77.18 -33.73 -31.30
CA HIS A 9 77.11 -33.44 -29.89
C HIS A 9 78.54 -33.50 -29.33
N PHE A 10 78.84 -32.55 -28.45
CA PHE A 10 79.71 -32.70 -27.27
C PHE A 10 81.24 -32.61 -27.42
N LYS A 11 81.77 -31.54 -26.81
CA LYS A 11 82.72 -31.57 -25.68
C LYS A 11 82.61 -30.23 -24.94
N PHE A 12 81.90 -30.16 -23.81
CA PHE A 12 82.42 -30.29 -22.43
C PHE A 12 83.64 -29.40 -22.11
N LEU A 13 83.42 -28.52 -21.11
CA LEU A 13 84.29 -28.26 -19.94
C LEU A 13 85.03 -26.89 -19.88
N LEU A 14 84.57 -26.07 -18.92
CA LEU A 14 85.31 -25.07 -18.13
C LEU A 14 86.06 -23.94 -18.85
N ILE A 15 85.38 -22.79 -19.03
CA ILE A 15 85.91 -21.49 -18.58
C ILE A 15 84.82 -20.81 -17.76
N VAL A 16 85.19 -20.52 -16.52
CA VAL A 16 84.43 -19.82 -15.49
C VAL A 16 84.67 -18.31 -15.63
N LEU A 17 83.69 -17.55 -15.13
CA LEU A 17 83.68 -16.13 -14.74
C LEU A 17 83.11 -15.10 -15.73
N ALA A 18 82.05 -14.46 -15.23
CA ALA A 18 81.59 -13.11 -15.51
C ALA A 18 80.57 -12.90 -16.63
N ILE A 19 79.39 -13.53 -16.52
CA ILE A 19 78.12 -12.78 -16.68
C ILE A 19 77.17 -13.28 -15.60
N THR A 20 77.28 -12.72 -14.41
CA THR A 20 76.15 -12.63 -13.49
C THR A 20 75.07 -11.84 -14.25
N SER A 21 74.06 -12.53 -14.78
CA SER A 21 72.75 -11.91 -14.93
C SER A 21 72.34 -11.53 -13.52
N TYR A 22 72.58 -10.29 -13.15
CA TYR A 22 71.97 -9.67 -11.99
C TYR A 22 70.47 -9.69 -12.28
N SER A 23 69.79 -10.74 -11.87
CA SER A 23 68.44 -10.60 -11.35
C SER A 23 68.63 -9.78 -10.09
N SER A 24 68.63 -8.45 -10.19
CA SER A 24 68.41 -7.61 -9.01
C SER A 24 67.02 -7.97 -8.52
N VAL A 25 66.96 -8.90 -7.57
CA VAL A 25 65.80 -9.09 -6.71
C VAL A 25 65.70 -7.75 -5.97
N PHE A 26 64.88 -6.83 -6.49
CA PHE A 26 64.56 -5.62 -5.75
C PHE A 26 63.80 -6.07 -4.50
N SER A 27 64.34 -5.74 -3.34
CA SER A 27 63.64 -5.97 -2.07
C SER A 27 62.51 -4.94 -1.98
N GLN A 28 61.37 -5.36 -1.42
CA GLN A 28 60.30 -4.45 -0.98
C GLN A 28 60.91 -3.21 -0.29
N SER A 29 60.58 -2.03 -0.80
CA SER A 29 61.02 -0.75 -0.26
C SER A 29 59.97 -0.17 0.69
N THR A 30 60.41 0.72 1.57
CA THR A 30 59.53 1.47 2.47
C THR A 30 59.91 2.94 2.41
N PHE A 31 58.98 3.76 1.94
CA PHE A 31 59.12 5.21 1.87
C PHE A 31 58.37 5.83 3.05
N ILE A 32 59.03 6.72 3.80
CA ILE A 32 58.43 7.41 4.94
C ILE A 32 58.21 8.87 4.57
N VAL A 33 56.96 9.23 4.27
CA VAL A 33 56.55 10.60 3.99
C VAL A 33 56.70 11.43 5.27
N ASN A 34 57.49 12.50 5.19
CA ASN A 34 57.87 13.32 6.34
C ASN A 34 57.58 14.81 6.14
N SER A 35 56.89 15.18 5.07
CA SER A 35 56.55 16.57 4.71
C SER A 35 55.17 16.65 4.09
N THR A 36 54.48 17.77 4.34
CA THR A 36 53.19 18.11 3.69
C THR A 36 53.35 18.74 2.30
N SER A 37 54.60 18.98 1.86
CA SER A 37 54.89 19.48 0.51
C SER A 37 54.50 18.44 -0.54
N ASP A 38 54.11 18.91 -1.73
CA ASP A 38 53.74 18.08 -2.88
C ASP A 38 54.76 18.21 -4.04
N LEU A 39 56.05 18.33 -3.71
CA LEU A 39 57.10 18.46 -4.71
C LEU A 39 57.48 17.09 -5.27
N PRO A 40 57.82 16.98 -6.57
CA PRO A 40 58.30 15.74 -7.15
C PRO A 40 59.68 15.37 -6.59
N ASP A 41 60.06 14.11 -6.78
CA ASP A 41 61.42 13.66 -6.52
C ASP A 41 62.43 14.43 -7.38
N ILE A 42 63.55 14.84 -6.81
CA ILE A 42 64.59 15.60 -7.53
C ILE A 42 65.37 14.73 -8.52
N ASN A 43 65.44 13.41 -8.29
CA ASN A 43 66.21 12.49 -9.10
C ASN A 43 65.60 11.08 -9.08
N LEU A 44 64.65 10.84 -9.99
CA LEU A 44 63.98 9.55 -10.15
C LEU A 44 64.91 8.38 -10.48
N GLU A 45 66.15 8.62 -10.92
CA GLU A 45 67.12 7.57 -11.23
C GLU A 45 67.88 7.06 -10.00
N ASP A 46 67.73 7.71 -8.84
CA ASP A 46 68.25 7.17 -7.59
C ASP A 46 67.20 6.37 -6.80
N ASN A 47 67.65 5.62 -5.81
CA ASN A 47 66.81 4.78 -4.96
C ASN A 47 66.40 5.53 -3.67
N LYS A 48 66.26 6.85 -3.71
CA LYS A 48 65.90 7.67 -2.56
C LYS A 48 64.64 8.46 -2.87
N CYS A 49 63.71 8.48 -1.91
CA CYS A 49 62.60 9.42 -1.94
C CYS A 49 63.08 10.77 -1.39
N ALA A 50 63.29 11.76 -2.25
CA ALA A 50 63.72 13.10 -1.84
C ALA A 50 63.30 14.19 -2.82
N ASP A 51 62.61 15.21 -2.33
CA ASP A 51 62.38 16.47 -3.06
C ASP A 51 63.64 17.36 -3.07
N ILE A 52 63.54 18.53 -3.70
CA ILE A 52 64.63 19.53 -3.74
C ILE A 52 65.06 20.08 -2.37
N LYS A 53 64.28 19.83 -1.31
CA LYS A 53 64.57 20.19 0.08
C LYS A 53 65.04 18.98 0.90
N GLY A 54 65.15 17.79 0.31
CA GLY A 54 65.56 16.56 0.96
C GLY A 54 64.45 15.85 1.75
N ASN A 55 63.18 16.25 1.58
CA ASN A 55 62.04 15.60 2.21
C ASN A 55 61.50 14.48 1.33
N CYS A 56 60.97 13.42 1.92
CA CYS A 56 60.15 12.47 1.19
C CYS A 56 58.70 12.96 1.22
N THR A 57 58.21 13.44 0.08
CA THR A 57 56.81 13.86 -0.13
C THR A 57 55.97 12.67 -0.57
N LEU A 58 54.64 12.77 -0.49
CA LEU A 58 53.76 11.72 -1.01
C LEU A 58 53.95 11.52 -2.52
N ARG A 59 54.06 12.60 -3.29
CA ARG A 59 54.36 12.55 -4.72
C ARG A 59 55.67 11.84 -5.02
N ALA A 60 56.76 12.21 -4.35
CA ALA A 60 58.05 11.54 -4.53
C ALA A 60 57.99 10.05 -4.17
N ALA A 61 57.26 9.68 -3.11
CA ALA A 61 57.08 8.29 -2.70
C ALA A 61 56.34 7.48 -3.78
N ILE A 62 55.24 7.99 -4.33
CA ILE A 62 54.49 7.35 -5.42
C ILE A 62 55.36 7.21 -6.67
N GLN A 63 56.08 8.27 -7.05
CA GLN A 63 56.99 8.22 -8.21
C GLN A 63 58.08 7.15 -8.04
N ASN A 64 58.57 6.96 -6.81
CA ASN A 64 59.56 5.93 -6.53
C ASN A 64 58.97 4.52 -6.55
N ALA A 65 57.79 4.31 -5.96
CA ALA A 65 57.10 3.02 -5.96
C ALA A 65 56.69 2.57 -7.36
N ASN A 66 56.30 3.48 -8.24
CA ASN A 66 55.97 3.16 -9.64
C ASN A 66 57.15 2.62 -10.47
N LYS A 67 58.39 2.64 -9.95
CA LYS A 67 59.56 2.10 -10.65
C LYS A 67 59.75 0.59 -10.44
N THR A 68 59.04 -0.02 -9.50
CA THR A 68 59.26 -1.40 -9.08
C THR A 68 58.02 -2.24 -9.28
N GLU A 69 58.19 -3.45 -9.82
CA GLU A 69 57.10 -4.44 -9.93
C GLU A 69 56.75 -5.07 -8.56
N GLU A 70 57.65 -4.97 -7.57
CA GLU A 70 57.45 -5.46 -6.21
C GLU A 70 56.57 -4.50 -5.40
N THR A 71 55.80 -5.04 -4.45
CA THR A 71 54.90 -4.23 -3.62
C THR A 71 55.65 -3.37 -2.62
N ASP A 72 55.63 -2.06 -2.83
CA ASP A 72 56.26 -1.08 -1.93
C ASP A 72 55.31 -0.52 -0.86
N ASN A 73 55.87 -0.15 0.30
CA ASN A 73 55.13 0.48 1.39
C ASN A 73 55.37 1.99 1.43
N VAL A 74 54.31 2.77 1.65
CA VAL A 74 54.37 4.21 1.92
C VAL A 74 53.74 4.49 3.28
N TYR A 75 54.59 4.89 4.23
CA TYR A 75 54.24 5.23 5.61
C TYR A 75 54.40 6.73 5.85
N PHE A 76 53.85 7.22 6.96
CA PHE A 76 53.79 8.63 7.30
C PHE A 76 54.39 8.90 8.68
N ASN A 77 55.23 9.92 8.77
CA ASN A 77 55.79 10.43 10.01
C ASN A 77 56.09 11.93 9.86
N ILE A 78 55.04 12.71 9.60
CA ILE A 78 55.12 14.17 9.45
C ILE A 78 55.09 14.81 10.86
N PRO A 79 56.04 15.69 11.21
CA PRO A 79 56.12 16.27 12.57
C PRO A 79 54.88 17.05 13.00
N GLY A 80 54.44 16.85 14.26
CA GLY A 80 53.33 17.54 14.94
C GLY A 80 52.06 16.66 15.07
N ASP A 81 51.11 17.09 15.91
CA ASP A 81 49.93 16.29 16.31
C ASP A 81 48.63 16.69 15.58
N GLU A 82 48.62 17.85 14.93
CA GLU A 82 47.53 18.36 14.13
C GLU A 82 47.34 17.58 12.81
N VAL A 83 46.19 17.75 12.16
CA VAL A 83 45.94 17.16 10.83
C VAL A 83 46.96 17.70 9.82
N LYS A 84 47.58 16.79 9.09
CA LYS A 84 48.63 17.06 8.10
C LYS A 84 48.00 17.19 6.72
N THR A 85 47.80 18.44 6.31
CA THR A 85 47.22 18.76 5.00
C THR A 85 48.30 18.81 3.92
N ILE A 86 48.21 17.91 2.95
CA ILE A 86 48.92 17.93 1.68
C ILE A 86 48.01 18.61 0.66
N LEU A 87 48.41 19.80 0.21
CA LEU A 87 47.64 20.61 -0.73
C LEU A 87 48.15 20.38 -2.16
N LEU A 88 47.30 19.80 -3.00
CA LEU A 88 47.67 19.45 -4.38
C LEU A 88 47.51 20.67 -5.30
N LYS A 89 48.55 20.93 -6.10
CA LYS A 89 48.53 21.96 -7.16
C LYS A 89 48.40 21.38 -8.56
N GLU A 90 48.68 20.09 -8.67
CA GLU A 90 48.51 19.26 -9.85
C GLU A 90 48.13 17.85 -9.35
N ASN A 91 47.48 17.05 -10.19
CA ASN A 91 47.13 15.68 -9.84
C ASN A 91 48.36 14.90 -9.33
N LEU A 92 48.15 14.01 -8.35
CA LEU A 92 49.19 13.05 -7.99
C LEU A 92 49.52 12.17 -9.20
N PRO A 93 50.76 11.67 -9.32
CA PRO A 93 51.12 10.71 -10.36
C PRO A 93 50.18 9.49 -10.29
N PRO A 94 49.69 8.96 -11.43
CA PRO A 94 48.93 7.72 -11.43
C PRO A 94 49.75 6.60 -10.76
N ILE A 95 49.08 5.78 -9.94
CA ILE A 95 49.67 4.59 -9.33
C ILE A 95 49.59 3.47 -10.36
N THR A 96 50.74 3.09 -10.90
CA THR A 96 50.84 2.12 -12.01
C THR A 96 51.38 0.77 -11.57
N GLU A 97 52.00 0.69 -10.39
CA GLU A 97 52.51 -0.54 -9.80
C GLU A 97 51.89 -0.77 -8.41
N THR A 98 51.98 -2.00 -7.89
CA THR A 98 51.29 -2.39 -6.65
C THR A 98 51.91 -1.67 -5.46
N ILE A 99 51.10 -0.96 -4.67
CA ILE A 99 51.56 -0.13 -3.55
C ILE A 99 50.69 -0.28 -2.31
N ARG A 100 51.29 -0.12 -1.13
CA ARG A 100 50.58 -0.03 0.16
C ARG A 100 50.71 1.37 0.73
N LEU A 101 49.68 2.19 0.51
CA LEU A 101 49.55 3.52 1.09
C LEU A 101 48.86 3.43 2.45
N ASP A 102 49.61 3.64 3.54
CA ASP A 102 49.11 3.44 4.90
C ASP A 102 49.32 4.69 5.77
N ALA A 103 48.32 5.59 5.76
CA ALA A 103 48.28 6.78 6.59
C ALA A 103 48.01 6.48 8.07
N THR A 104 47.64 5.26 8.44
CA THR A 104 47.45 4.88 9.85
C THR A 104 48.76 4.85 10.63
N THR A 105 49.89 4.82 9.90
CA THR A 105 51.24 4.90 10.47
C THR A 105 51.61 6.28 11.00
N GLN A 106 50.88 7.34 10.62
CA GLN A 106 51.10 8.69 11.14
C GLN A 106 50.89 8.72 12.67
N PRO A 107 51.85 9.21 13.46
CA PRO A 107 51.70 9.36 14.90
C PRO A 107 50.40 10.10 15.29
N GLY A 108 49.70 9.54 16.29
CA GLY A 108 48.44 10.08 16.80
C GLY A 108 47.19 9.71 15.97
N TYR A 109 47.31 8.83 14.96
CA TYR A 109 46.17 8.30 14.23
C TYR A 109 45.25 7.46 15.14
N THR A 110 43.94 7.69 14.98
CA THR A 110 42.88 6.75 15.35
C THR A 110 41.84 6.77 14.23
N TRP A 111 40.98 5.75 14.13
CA TRP A 111 39.91 5.74 13.12
C TRP A 111 39.00 6.98 13.22
N SER A 112 38.67 7.41 14.44
CA SER A 112 37.87 8.62 14.69
C SER A 112 38.61 9.95 14.52
N THR A 113 39.94 9.92 14.38
CA THR A 113 40.77 11.12 14.23
C THR A 113 41.88 10.88 13.19
N PRO A 114 41.53 10.69 11.92
CA PRO A 114 42.52 10.51 10.87
C PRO A 114 43.41 11.76 10.74
N LYS A 115 44.67 11.54 10.32
CA LYS A 115 45.71 12.57 10.43
C LYS A 115 46.27 13.07 9.12
N ILE A 116 46.15 12.32 8.03
CA ILE A 116 46.68 12.72 6.72
C ILE A 116 45.53 13.16 5.84
N LEU A 117 45.51 14.43 5.48
CA LEU A 117 44.50 15.05 4.61
C LEU A 117 45.12 15.39 3.27
N ILE A 118 44.50 14.92 2.19
CA ILE A 118 44.82 15.31 0.81
C ILE A 118 43.72 16.24 0.31
N SER A 119 44.10 17.47 -0.03
CA SER A 119 43.17 18.49 -0.52
C SER A 119 43.35 18.74 -2.01
N GLY A 120 42.28 18.56 -2.78
CA GLY A 120 42.19 18.93 -4.19
C GLY A 120 41.80 20.40 -4.44
N SER A 121 41.62 21.20 -3.38
CA SER A 121 41.03 22.54 -3.48
C SER A 121 41.83 23.58 -4.28
N GLU A 122 43.10 23.31 -4.59
CA GLU A 122 43.96 24.15 -5.44
C GLU A 122 44.21 23.55 -6.84
N LEU A 123 43.55 22.44 -7.19
CA LEU A 123 43.65 21.86 -8.52
C LEU A 123 42.94 22.72 -9.56
N GLU A 124 43.53 22.81 -10.75
CA GLU A 124 42.90 23.45 -11.90
C GLU A 124 41.63 22.68 -12.29
N LEU A 125 40.52 23.39 -12.45
CA LEU A 125 39.23 22.81 -12.75
C LEU A 125 39.08 22.52 -14.24
N ILE A 126 38.41 21.41 -14.57
CA ILE A 126 38.08 21.07 -15.95
C ILE A 126 36.56 21.03 -16.13
N ASN A 127 36.08 21.88 -17.04
CA ASN A 127 34.68 21.94 -17.42
C ASN A 127 34.29 20.69 -18.24
N VAL A 128 33.03 20.25 -18.12
CA VAL A 128 32.53 19.02 -18.74
C VAL A 128 32.23 19.25 -20.22
N GLU A 129 33.26 19.33 -21.05
CA GLU A 129 33.11 19.07 -22.48
C GLU A 129 33.40 17.59 -22.74
N GLU A 130 32.44 16.92 -23.40
CA GLU A 130 32.54 15.51 -23.81
C GLU A 130 33.82 15.33 -24.63
N GLU A 131 34.77 14.53 -24.10
CA GLU A 131 36.08 14.11 -24.65
C GLU A 131 37.32 14.48 -23.81
N THR A 132 37.17 15.08 -22.63
CA THR A 132 38.36 15.27 -21.76
C THR A 132 38.96 13.92 -21.32
N PRO A 133 40.25 13.64 -21.59
CA PRO A 133 40.94 12.46 -21.08
C PRO A 133 40.78 12.33 -19.55
N ARG A 134 40.35 11.16 -19.07
CA ARG A 134 40.05 10.93 -17.64
C ARG A 134 41.23 11.18 -16.70
N ASP A 135 42.46 11.03 -17.20
CA ASP A 135 43.70 11.27 -16.45
C ASP A 135 43.92 12.77 -16.13
N LEU A 136 43.18 13.66 -16.79
CA LEU A 136 43.19 15.10 -16.57
C LEU A 136 42.14 15.54 -15.52
N ILE A 137 41.19 14.67 -15.15
CA ILE A 137 40.17 15.02 -14.15
C ILE A 137 40.86 15.30 -12.80
N PRO A 138 40.51 16.39 -12.09
CA PRO A 138 40.99 16.64 -10.74
C PRO A 138 40.76 15.44 -9.83
N GLN A 139 41.83 14.85 -9.30
CA GLN A 139 41.71 13.59 -8.56
C GLN A 139 42.75 13.40 -7.45
N GLY A 140 42.36 12.65 -6.43
CA GLY A 140 43.22 12.28 -5.31
C GLY A 140 44.14 11.12 -5.69
N PHE A 141 43.67 9.89 -5.50
CA PHE A 141 44.41 8.69 -5.91
C PHE A 141 43.84 8.11 -7.20
N PHE A 142 44.73 7.81 -8.16
CA PHE A 142 44.37 7.15 -9.41
C PHE A 142 45.13 5.83 -9.55
N LEU A 143 44.42 4.72 -9.35
CA LEU A 143 44.90 3.34 -9.50
C LEU A 143 44.63 2.86 -10.92
N THR A 144 45.68 2.45 -11.62
CA THR A 144 45.61 1.97 -13.01
C THR A 144 46.75 1.00 -13.35
N GLY A 145 46.73 0.41 -14.54
CA GLY A 145 47.80 -0.46 -15.02
C GLY A 145 48.04 -1.68 -14.13
N ASN A 146 49.30 -1.90 -13.73
CA ASN A 146 49.74 -3.05 -12.93
C ASN A 146 49.53 -2.85 -11.41
N SER A 147 48.80 -1.83 -10.98
CA SER A 147 48.60 -1.54 -9.55
C SER A 147 47.73 -2.55 -8.79
N SER A 148 47.26 -3.61 -9.45
CA SER A 148 46.32 -4.57 -8.87
C SER A 148 46.83 -5.19 -7.57
N GLY A 149 46.03 -5.16 -6.50
CA GLY A 149 46.47 -5.58 -5.15
C GLY A 149 46.87 -4.44 -4.22
N SER A 150 46.82 -3.19 -4.69
CA SER A 150 47.19 -2.02 -3.86
C SER A 150 46.26 -1.79 -2.67
N LEU A 151 46.80 -1.16 -1.62
CA LEU A 151 46.09 -0.73 -0.42
C LEU A 151 46.06 0.80 -0.33
N VAL A 152 44.89 1.37 -0.04
CA VAL A 152 44.72 2.78 0.35
C VAL A 152 44.01 2.84 1.70
N LYS A 153 44.75 3.23 2.76
CA LYS A 153 44.25 3.18 4.14
C LYS A 153 44.50 4.45 4.94
N GLY A 154 43.46 4.94 5.64
CA GLY A 154 43.60 5.94 6.71
C GLY A 154 43.63 7.42 6.29
N PHE A 155 43.26 7.74 5.06
CA PHE A 155 43.34 9.10 4.51
C PHE A 155 42.05 9.90 4.68
N ILE A 156 42.18 11.23 4.78
CA ILE A 156 41.10 12.18 4.52
C ILE A 156 41.27 12.71 3.09
N LEU A 157 40.23 12.66 2.27
CA LEU A 157 40.28 13.01 0.85
C LEU A 157 39.12 13.93 0.48
N GLY A 158 39.37 15.19 0.12
CA GLY A 158 38.31 16.12 -0.25
C GLY A 158 38.78 17.34 -1.04
N GLY A 159 37.84 18.15 -1.48
CA GLY A 159 38.07 19.30 -2.34
C GLY A 159 38.33 18.92 -3.81
N PHE A 160 37.91 17.73 -4.25
CA PHE A 160 38.08 17.31 -5.64
C PHE A 160 36.85 17.69 -6.48
N GLY A 161 37.02 18.74 -7.28
CA GLY A 161 35.95 19.38 -8.05
C GLY A 161 35.27 20.52 -7.26
N LEU A 162 34.83 21.55 -7.98
CA LEU A 162 34.15 22.72 -7.42
C LEU A 162 32.76 22.86 -8.03
N ILE A 163 31.84 23.39 -7.24
CA ILE A 163 30.51 23.80 -7.64
C ILE A 163 30.46 25.29 -7.34
N GLU A 164 30.28 26.13 -8.34
CA GLU A 164 29.90 27.51 -8.10
C GLU A 164 28.40 27.54 -7.77
N GLU A 165 28.07 27.95 -6.55
CA GLU A 165 26.71 28.23 -6.12
C GLU A 165 26.45 29.74 -6.27
N ASP A 166 25.26 30.13 -6.73
CA ASP A 166 24.81 31.51 -6.66
C ASP A 166 24.47 31.93 -5.23
N GLU A 167 24.08 33.20 -5.03
CA GLU A 167 23.72 33.73 -3.72
C GLU A 167 22.50 33.06 -3.07
N TYR A 168 21.75 32.24 -3.83
CA TYR A 168 20.60 31.45 -3.39
C TYR A 168 20.95 29.96 -3.19
N GLY A 169 22.22 29.56 -3.37
CA GLY A 169 22.65 28.17 -3.26
C GLY A 169 22.34 27.32 -4.51
N SER A 170 21.94 27.95 -5.63
CA SER A 170 21.67 27.26 -6.89
C SER A 170 22.95 27.12 -7.71
N ILE A 171 23.12 25.98 -8.38
CA ILE A 171 24.37 25.64 -9.03
C ILE A 171 24.51 26.35 -10.39
N LEU A 172 25.61 27.08 -10.57
CA LEU A 172 25.94 27.85 -11.77
C LEU A 172 26.76 27.03 -12.79
N GLU A 173 27.78 26.29 -12.34
CA GLU A 173 28.66 25.48 -13.21
C GLU A 173 29.18 24.20 -12.52
N TYR A 174 29.43 23.15 -13.32
CA TYR A 174 29.89 21.84 -12.85
C TYR A 174 31.30 21.53 -13.34
N TYR A 175 32.20 21.15 -12.42
CA TYR A 175 33.56 20.73 -12.74
C TYR A 175 33.80 19.32 -12.20
N LEU A 176 34.32 18.39 -13.01
CA LEU A 176 34.56 17.00 -12.57
C LEU A 176 35.63 16.93 -11.46
N GLY A 177 35.46 16.00 -10.52
CA GLY A 177 36.49 15.69 -9.53
C GLY A 177 36.23 14.40 -8.73
N ILE A 178 37.27 13.60 -8.50
CA ILE A 178 37.15 12.24 -7.94
C ILE A 178 38.20 12.03 -6.83
N ALA A 179 37.78 11.64 -5.64
CA ALA A 179 38.73 11.42 -4.54
C ALA A 179 39.61 10.17 -4.77
N ILE A 180 39.01 9.03 -5.13
CA ILE A 180 39.72 7.80 -5.51
C ILE A 180 39.15 7.25 -6.81
N GLN A 181 40.03 7.01 -7.79
CA GLN A 181 39.67 6.45 -9.08
C GLN A 181 40.43 5.13 -9.32
N VAL A 182 39.71 4.10 -9.73
CA VAL A 182 40.24 2.79 -10.15
C VAL A 182 39.84 2.55 -11.60
N LEU A 183 40.81 2.50 -12.52
CA LEU A 183 40.56 2.16 -13.92
C LEU A 183 41.41 0.97 -14.36
N ASN A 184 40.80 0.05 -15.10
CA ASN A 184 41.46 -1.11 -15.71
C ASN A 184 42.36 -1.89 -14.72
N SER A 185 42.01 -1.93 -13.43
CA SER A 185 42.82 -2.52 -12.34
C SER A 185 41.90 -3.07 -11.23
N GLY A 186 42.40 -4.00 -10.42
CA GLY A 186 41.56 -4.76 -9.50
C GLY A 186 42.26 -5.29 -8.26
N ASN A 187 41.53 -6.04 -7.43
CA ASN A 187 42.04 -6.60 -6.18
C ASN A 187 42.55 -5.55 -5.16
N HIS A 188 42.11 -4.30 -5.27
CA HIS A 188 42.50 -3.25 -4.35
C HIS A 188 41.75 -3.37 -3.03
N THR A 189 42.37 -2.91 -1.94
CA THR A 189 41.72 -2.73 -0.64
C THR A 189 41.71 -1.25 -0.28
N ILE A 190 40.53 -0.72 0.00
CA ILE A 190 40.31 0.71 0.31
C ILE A 190 39.56 0.78 1.63
N GLN A 191 40.25 1.18 2.71
CA GLN A 191 39.76 1.05 4.08
C GLN A 191 40.06 2.26 4.97
N SER A 192 39.24 2.47 5.99
CA SER A 192 39.51 3.47 7.04
C SER A 192 39.69 4.90 6.53
N ASN A 193 39.18 5.23 5.33
CA ASN A 193 39.32 6.55 4.71
C ASN A 193 38.09 7.41 4.97
N PHE A 194 38.30 8.72 5.14
CA PHE A 194 37.25 9.74 5.19
C PHE A 194 37.24 10.45 3.83
N ILE A 195 36.21 10.19 3.02
CA ILE A 195 36.14 10.62 1.63
C ILE A 195 35.00 11.63 1.47
N GLY A 196 35.34 12.86 1.11
CA GLY A 196 34.40 13.98 1.01
C GLY A 196 33.92 14.49 2.37
N VAL A 197 34.62 14.09 3.45
CA VAL A 197 34.34 14.46 4.84
C VAL A 197 35.63 14.97 5.49
N GLN A 198 35.53 15.97 6.36
CA GLN A 198 36.69 16.52 7.07
C GLN A 198 37.14 15.59 8.22
N ALA A 199 38.25 15.94 8.87
CA ALA A 199 38.86 15.13 9.94
C ALA A 199 37.96 14.90 11.17
N ASP A 200 36.91 15.71 11.36
CA ASP A 200 35.93 15.54 12.42
C ASP A 200 34.90 14.43 12.13
N GLY A 201 34.89 13.89 10.91
CA GLY A 201 33.99 12.82 10.48
C GLY A 201 32.55 13.25 10.27
N ILE A 202 32.22 14.53 10.38
CA ILE A 202 30.83 15.03 10.29
C ILE A 202 30.69 16.26 9.40
N THR A 203 31.76 17.01 9.13
CA THR A 203 31.70 18.20 8.26
C THR A 203 31.98 17.81 6.81
N PRO A 204 31.13 18.18 5.84
CA PRO A 204 31.40 17.95 4.42
C PRO A 204 32.72 18.61 3.96
N PHE A 205 33.48 17.90 3.14
CA PHE A 205 34.69 18.37 2.47
C PHE A 205 34.61 18.29 0.93
N ARG A 206 33.41 17.93 0.43
CA ARG A 206 32.92 17.93 -0.96
C ARG A 206 33.84 17.39 -2.06
N ASN A 207 33.31 16.41 -2.79
CA ASN A 207 33.84 15.93 -4.07
C ASN A 207 32.68 15.90 -5.08
N ILE A 208 32.94 15.78 -6.38
CA ILE A 208 31.85 15.40 -7.30
C ILE A 208 31.51 13.92 -7.11
N PHE A 209 32.52 13.06 -7.14
CA PHE A 209 32.41 11.65 -6.80
C PHE A 209 33.38 11.33 -5.66
N GLY A 210 32.92 10.55 -4.67
CA GLY A 210 33.80 10.04 -3.64
C GLY A 210 34.78 9.04 -4.23
N MET A 211 34.25 7.96 -4.82
CA MET A 211 35.04 6.93 -5.47
C MET A 211 34.42 6.47 -6.79
N TYR A 212 35.28 6.18 -7.77
CA TYR A 212 34.90 5.62 -9.07
C TYR A 212 35.70 4.37 -9.39
N THR A 213 35.04 3.29 -9.82
CA THR A 213 35.67 2.13 -10.45
C THR A 213 35.17 1.96 -11.88
N GLY A 214 35.98 1.47 -12.81
CA GLY A 214 35.49 1.08 -14.14
C GLY A 214 36.56 0.80 -15.18
N SER A 215 36.14 0.66 -16.43
CA SER A 215 37.02 0.41 -17.57
C SER A 215 37.02 1.60 -18.55
N ARG A 216 38.15 1.86 -19.21
CA ARG A 216 38.27 2.89 -20.27
C ARG A 216 38.30 2.30 -21.69
N ASP A 217 38.82 1.09 -21.83
CA ASP A 217 39.10 0.47 -23.14
C ASP A 217 38.09 -0.61 -23.51
N GLY A 218 37.24 -1.04 -22.57
CA GLY A 218 36.30 -2.12 -22.76
C GLY A 218 36.94 -3.51 -22.82
N PHE A 219 38.25 -3.63 -22.57
CA PHE A 219 39.01 -4.88 -22.60
C PHE A 219 39.47 -5.33 -21.21
N ALA A 220 39.73 -4.39 -20.29
CA ALA A 220 40.12 -4.69 -18.91
C ALA A 220 39.05 -4.22 -17.90
N ASP A 221 38.42 -5.17 -17.21
CA ASP A 221 37.42 -4.89 -16.17
C ASP A 221 38.10 -4.45 -14.86
N SER A 222 37.52 -3.48 -14.16
CA SER A 222 37.94 -3.14 -12.79
C SER A 222 37.19 -4.02 -11.80
N ARG A 223 37.89 -5.00 -11.20
CA ARG A 223 37.23 -6.08 -10.47
C ARG A 223 37.89 -6.49 -9.16
N ASN A 224 37.13 -7.20 -8.33
CA ASN A 224 37.60 -7.78 -7.06
C ASN A 224 38.13 -6.73 -6.07
N ASN A 225 37.67 -5.48 -6.14
CA ASN A 225 38.07 -4.46 -5.19
C ASN A 225 37.24 -4.58 -3.91
N LEU A 226 37.89 -4.51 -2.76
CA LEU A 226 37.27 -4.42 -1.44
C LEU A 226 37.27 -2.96 -0.98
N ILE A 227 36.07 -2.42 -0.76
CA ILE A 227 35.84 -1.06 -0.27
C ILE A 227 35.19 -1.17 1.10
N GLY A 228 35.98 -0.90 2.14
CA GLY A 228 35.65 -1.10 3.55
C GLY A 228 36.11 -2.48 4.05
N GLY A 229 35.39 -3.09 4.98
CA GLY A 229 35.81 -4.34 5.61
C GLY A 229 34.81 -4.87 6.62
N THR A 230 35.22 -5.91 7.36
CA THR A 230 34.38 -6.56 8.39
C THR A 230 34.59 -5.99 9.78
N GLU A 231 35.74 -5.38 10.04
CA GLU A 231 36.06 -4.75 11.33
C GLU A 231 35.55 -3.31 11.36
N SER A 232 35.17 -2.80 12.54
CA SER A 232 34.67 -1.42 12.69
C SER A 232 35.64 -0.37 12.16
N ASP A 233 36.94 -0.59 12.36
CA ASP A 233 37.99 0.36 11.99
C ASP A 233 38.38 0.26 10.51
N ASP A 234 37.88 -0.75 9.77
CA ASP A 234 38.09 -0.85 8.31
C ASP A 234 37.09 0.02 7.53
N ALA A 235 36.03 0.50 8.18
CA ALA A 235 34.97 1.29 7.57
C ALA A 235 35.50 2.57 6.94
N ASN A 236 35.14 2.84 5.69
CA ASN A 236 35.26 4.18 5.13
C ASN A 236 34.05 5.03 5.55
N VAL A 237 34.26 6.33 5.72
CA VAL A 237 33.21 7.33 5.92
C VAL A 237 33.15 8.18 4.65
N ILE A 238 32.08 8.04 3.87
CA ILE A 238 31.97 8.62 2.53
C ILE A 238 30.72 9.50 2.45
N GLY A 239 30.92 10.81 2.31
CA GLY A 239 29.84 11.79 2.33
C GLY A 239 30.18 13.04 1.54
N GLY A 240 29.21 13.94 1.39
CA GLY A 240 29.43 15.25 0.76
C GLY A 240 29.71 15.20 -0.74
N SER A 241 29.51 14.06 -1.39
CA SER A 241 29.72 13.90 -2.83
C SER A 241 28.52 14.41 -3.60
N TRP A 242 28.71 15.32 -4.55
CA TRP A 242 27.59 15.90 -5.28
C TRP A 242 26.79 14.88 -6.10
N ARG A 243 27.46 13.84 -6.62
CA ARG A 243 26.83 12.72 -7.33
C ARG A 243 26.82 11.48 -6.43
N SER A 244 27.59 10.46 -6.81
CA SER A 244 27.63 9.21 -6.06
C SER A 244 28.79 9.20 -5.07
N ALA A 245 28.55 8.70 -3.86
CA ALA A 245 29.59 8.43 -2.88
C ALA A 245 30.54 7.34 -3.43
N ILE A 246 29.96 6.25 -3.92
CA ILE A 246 30.66 5.18 -4.65
C ILE A 246 29.94 4.94 -5.98
N LEU A 247 30.68 5.02 -7.08
CA LEU A 247 30.21 4.66 -8.43
C LEU A 247 30.98 3.45 -8.97
N LEU A 248 30.33 2.30 -9.02
CA LEU A 248 30.78 1.12 -9.77
C LEU A 248 30.41 1.31 -11.24
N GLY A 249 31.21 2.13 -11.92
CA GLY A 249 31.02 2.55 -13.30
C GLY A 249 31.28 1.44 -14.32
N TYR A 250 31.26 1.78 -15.61
CA TYR A 250 31.30 0.85 -16.75
C TYR A 250 32.25 -0.35 -16.57
N LYS A 251 31.73 -1.58 -16.69
CA LYS A 251 32.47 -2.85 -16.54
C LYS A 251 33.23 -2.98 -15.21
N SER A 252 32.56 -2.66 -14.11
CA SER A 252 33.02 -2.97 -12.77
C SER A 252 32.40 -4.29 -12.30
N GLY A 253 33.21 -5.32 -12.10
CA GLY A 253 32.74 -6.66 -11.78
C GLY A 253 33.24 -7.17 -10.43
N GLU A 254 32.47 -7.99 -9.73
CA GLU A 254 33.00 -8.74 -8.56
C GLU A 254 33.57 -7.85 -7.44
N ASN A 255 33.18 -6.58 -7.37
CA ASN A 255 33.65 -5.68 -6.30
C ASN A 255 32.78 -5.86 -5.06
N GLU A 256 33.37 -5.65 -3.89
CA GLU A 256 32.71 -5.73 -2.61
C GLU A 256 32.72 -4.37 -1.91
N VAL A 257 31.55 -3.79 -1.68
CA VAL A 257 31.35 -2.61 -0.83
C VAL A 257 30.83 -3.11 0.49
N ARG A 258 31.66 -3.12 1.54
CA ARG A 258 31.30 -3.72 2.83
C ARG A 258 31.62 -2.84 4.03
N GLY A 259 30.67 -2.75 4.98
CA GLY A 259 30.93 -2.19 6.30
C GLY A 259 31.23 -0.68 6.32
N ASN A 260 30.75 0.10 5.35
CA ASN A 260 31.02 1.53 5.26
C ASN A 260 29.89 2.39 5.86
N TYR A 261 30.23 3.63 6.21
CA TYR A 261 29.30 4.72 6.53
C TYR A 261 29.17 5.61 5.29
N ILE A 262 27.99 5.62 4.66
CA ILE A 262 27.78 6.28 3.36
C ILE A 262 26.60 7.26 3.46
N GLY A 263 26.86 8.54 3.19
CA GLY A 263 25.89 9.63 3.34
C GLY A 263 25.62 10.03 4.80
N ILE A 264 26.33 9.40 5.73
CA ILE A 264 26.23 9.61 7.17
C ILE A 264 27.63 9.70 7.77
N GLY A 265 27.79 10.56 8.77
CA GLY A 265 29.06 10.83 9.41
C GLY A 265 29.55 9.68 10.28
N ALA A 266 30.81 9.79 10.71
CA ALA A 266 31.48 8.80 11.55
C ALA A 266 30.80 8.58 12.91
N ASN A 267 29.98 9.54 13.36
CA ASN A 267 29.14 9.41 14.55
C ASN A 267 27.86 8.55 14.31
N GLY A 268 27.64 8.11 13.07
CA GLY A 268 26.51 7.28 12.68
C GLY A 268 25.15 7.93 12.82
N SER A 269 25.05 9.26 12.85
CA SER A 269 23.79 9.99 13.01
C SER A 269 23.71 11.31 12.25
N THR A 270 24.83 11.98 11.98
CA THR A 270 24.83 13.23 11.21
C THR A 270 24.77 12.95 9.71
N PRO A 271 23.74 13.41 8.98
CA PRO A 271 23.71 13.25 7.52
C PRO A 271 24.79 14.11 6.86
N ILE A 272 25.51 13.51 5.91
CA ILE A 272 26.50 14.18 5.04
C ILE A 272 26.13 13.88 3.60
N ILE A 273 25.23 14.71 3.08
CA ILE A 273 24.47 14.45 1.86
C ILE A 273 25.38 14.08 0.67
N ASN A 274 25.07 12.95 0.05
CA ASN A 274 25.40 12.68 -1.36
C ASN A 274 24.12 12.72 -2.21
N SER A 275 24.22 12.80 -3.53
CA SER A 275 23.03 12.52 -4.37
C SER A 275 22.66 11.03 -4.30
N HIS A 276 23.64 10.15 -4.50
CA HIS A 276 23.49 8.69 -4.41
C HIS A 276 24.52 8.11 -3.45
N GLY A 277 24.16 7.10 -2.67
CA GLY A 277 25.12 6.36 -1.83
C GLY A 277 26.04 5.48 -2.69
N VAL A 278 25.56 4.28 -3.03
CA VAL A 278 26.26 3.34 -3.94
C VAL A 278 25.50 3.23 -5.24
N SER A 279 26.16 3.48 -6.37
CA SER A 279 25.56 3.35 -7.70
C SER A 279 26.34 2.31 -8.52
N VAL A 280 25.62 1.37 -9.13
CA VAL A 280 26.17 0.37 -10.04
C VAL A 280 25.69 0.67 -11.45
N SER A 281 26.59 1.05 -12.36
CA SER A 281 26.23 1.39 -13.74
C SER A 281 26.11 0.16 -14.63
N TYR A 282 25.34 0.25 -15.72
CA TYR A 282 25.40 -0.75 -16.79
C TYR A 282 26.76 -0.66 -17.54
N PRO A 283 27.40 -1.77 -17.94
CA PRO A 283 27.03 -3.17 -17.75
C PRO A 283 27.82 -3.84 -16.59
N SER A 284 27.99 -3.18 -15.45
CA SER A 284 28.64 -3.74 -14.26
C SER A 284 27.82 -4.89 -13.66
N TYR A 285 28.50 -5.88 -13.07
CA TYR A 285 27.89 -7.15 -12.70
C TYR A 285 28.53 -7.82 -11.47
N ASN A 286 27.80 -8.73 -10.83
CA ASN A 286 28.29 -9.58 -9.72
C ASN A 286 28.95 -8.80 -8.57
N ASN A 287 28.59 -7.53 -8.35
CA ASN A 287 29.09 -6.78 -7.21
C ASN A 287 28.30 -7.15 -5.96
N ILE A 288 28.96 -7.12 -4.81
CA ILE A 288 28.39 -7.41 -3.50
C ILE A 288 28.36 -6.10 -2.70
N ILE A 289 27.19 -5.70 -2.23
CA ILE A 289 27.01 -4.56 -1.32
C ILE A 289 26.51 -5.13 -0.01
N ASP A 290 27.35 -5.16 1.02
CA ASP A 290 27.08 -5.93 2.22
C ASP A 290 27.34 -5.14 3.52
N ALA A 291 26.42 -5.21 4.48
CA ALA A 291 26.64 -4.68 5.84
C ALA A 291 27.03 -3.19 5.93
N ASN A 292 26.63 -2.35 4.96
CA ASN A 292 26.87 -0.91 5.01
C ASN A 292 25.75 -0.17 5.74
N LEU A 293 26.08 0.98 6.35
CA LEU A 293 25.12 1.97 6.82
C LEU A 293 24.99 3.08 5.76
N ILE A 294 23.86 3.12 5.06
CA ILE A 294 23.65 3.99 3.90
C ILE A 294 22.41 4.88 4.12
N SER A 295 22.65 6.12 4.51
CA SER A 295 21.60 7.02 5.01
C SER A 295 21.89 8.46 4.63
N GLY A 296 20.90 9.35 4.68
CA GLY A 296 21.09 10.78 4.43
C GLY A 296 21.44 11.14 2.97
N ASN A 297 21.20 10.26 2.00
CA ASN A 297 21.43 10.54 0.58
C ASN A 297 20.18 11.18 -0.04
N TYR A 298 20.38 12.20 -0.87
CA TYR A 298 19.32 13.04 -1.41
C TYR A 298 18.34 12.29 -2.32
N VAL A 299 18.82 11.33 -3.11
CA VAL A 299 17.97 10.58 -4.06
C VAL A 299 17.84 9.12 -3.67
N VAL A 300 18.95 8.40 -3.54
CA VAL A 300 18.88 6.95 -3.32
C VAL A 300 20.09 6.43 -2.55
N GLY A 301 19.84 5.50 -1.63
CA GLY A 301 20.89 4.79 -0.91
C GLY A 301 21.70 3.88 -1.84
N ILE A 302 21.06 2.89 -2.45
CA ILE A 302 21.68 1.98 -3.44
C ILE A 302 20.94 2.04 -4.77
N HIS A 303 21.64 2.32 -5.87
CA HIS A 303 21.08 2.37 -7.22
C HIS A 303 21.69 1.30 -8.12
N LEU A 304 20.87 0.32 -8.54
CA LEU A 304 21.27 -0.83 -9.35
C LEU A 304 20.84 -0.65 -10.82
N VAL A 305 21.68 0.05 -11.58
CA VAL A 305 21.56 0.17 -13.05
C VAL A 305 22.31 -0.96 -13.77
N GLY A 306 23.28 -1.61 -13.12
CA GLY A 306 23.90 -2.87 -13.56
C GLY A 306 23.08 -4.09 -13.13
N GLY A 307 23.31 -5.24 -13.76
CA GLY A 307 22.58 -6.49 -13.50
C GLY A 307 23.39 -7.49 -12.68
N GLY A 308 22.73 -8.47 -12.05
CA GLY A 308 23.42 -9.59 -11.38
C GLY A 308 24.12 -9.24 -10.05
N ASN A 309 23.75 -8.16 -9.37
CA ASN A 309 24.39 -7.74 -8.13
C ASN A 309 23.69 -8.34 -6.88
N ILE A 310 24.39 -8.42 -5.76
CA ILE A 310 23.89 -8.97 -4.49
C ILE A 310 23.97 -7.88 -3.42
N VAL A 311 22.85 -7.61 -2.74
CA VAL A 311 22.73 -6.60 -1.69
C VAL A 311 22.23 -7.27 -0.41
N THR A 312 23.05 -7.32 0.64
CA THR A 312 22.73 -8.07 1.88
C THR A 312 23.14 -7.32 3.14
N ASN A 313 22.46 -7.55 4.28
CA ASN A 313 22.82 -7.00 5.60
C ASN A 313 22.92 -5.47 5.71
N ASN A 314 22.58 -4.70 4.67
CA ASN A 314 22.71 -3.24 4.71
C ASN A 314 21.61 -2.64 5.60
N THR A 315 21.92 -1.51 6.22
CA THR A 315 20.95 -0.66 6.92
C THR A 315 20.79 0.63 6.11
N LEU A 316 19.57 0.90 5.64
CA LEU A 316 19.27 2.01 4.75
C LEU A 316 18.20 2.93 5.35
N GLY A 317 18.53 4.22 5.49
CA GLY A 317 17.60 5.25 5.97
C GLY A 317 17.54 5.40 7.49
N LEU A 318 18.44 4.75 8.23
CA LEU A 318 18.52 4.82 9.70
C LEU A 318 19.89 5.30 10.19
N ASN A 319 19.97 5.66 11.46
CA ASN A 319 21.22 5.87 12.19
C ASN A 319 21.93 4.53 12.52
N SER A 320 23.14 4.60 13.07
CA SER A 320 23.97 3.44 13.44
C SER A 320 23.38 2.54 14.53
N THR A 321 22.52 3.09 15.40
CA THR A 321 21.77 2.33 16.41
C THR A 321 20.52 1.63 15.87
N LYS A 322 20.12 1.97 14.63
CA LYS A 322 18.99 1.40 13.88
C LYS A 322 17.62 1.70 14.52
N ASP A 323 17.50 2.85 15.16
CA ASP A 323 16.33 3.26 15.94
C ASP A 323 15.79 4.65 15.57
N VAL A 324 16.54 5.44 14.79
CA VAL A 324 16.10 6.77 14.32
C VAL A 324 16.30 6.87 12.82
N ALA A 325 15.28 7.41 12.14
CA ALA A 325 15.34 7.69 10.71
C ALA A 325 16.38 8.78 10.38
N VAL A 326 17.22 8.48 9.38
CA VAL A 326 18.11 9.40 8.69
C VAL A 326 17.84 9.18 7.18
N PRO A 327 16.72 9.70 6.66
CA PRO A 327 16.13 9.30 5.39
C PRO A 327 17.09 9.39 4.22
N ASN A 328 17.01 8.40 3.33
CA ASN A 328 17.20 8.68 1.90
C ASN A 328 15.82 8.96 1.29
N LEU A 329 15.76 9.54 0.08
CA LEU A 329 14.49 9.57 -0.65
C LEU A 329 14.06 8.12 -1.00
N TYR A 330 14.91 7.38 -1.69
CA TYR A 330 14.73 5.94 -1.91
C TYR A 330 15.77 5.12 -1.14
N GLY A 331 15.37 4.05 -0.46
CA GLY A 331 16.32 3.11 0.13
C GLY A 331 17.13 2.43 -0.98
N VAL A 332 16.45 1.66 -1.83
CA VAL A 332 17.06 0.96 -2.97
C VAL A 332 16.27 1.22 -4.25
N GLY A 333 16.96 1.64 -5.32
CA GLY A 333 16.41 1.78 -6.67
C GLY A 333 16.99 0.73 -7.62
N ILE A 334 16.15 0.03 -8.39
CA ILE A 334 16.54 -1.04 -9.32
C ILE A 334 16.03 -0.73 -10.73
N LYS A 335 16.94 -0.74 -11.71
CA LYS A 335 16.68 -0.40 -13.12
C LYS A 335 17.24 -1.43 -14.11
N ASN A 336 17.58 -2.62 -13.63
CA ASN A 336 18.15 -3.70 -14.45
C ASN A 336 17.73 -5.07 -13.92
N THR A 337 18.29 -6.13 -14.50
CA THR A 337 17.85 -7.51 -14.34
C THR A 337 18.77 -8.34 -13.46
N GLY A 338 18.22 -9.40 -12.86
CA GLY A 338 19.01 -10.43 -12.18
C GLY A 338 19.64 -10.02 -10.85
N ASN A 339 19.23 -8.90 -10.26
CA ASN A 339 19.75 -8.46 -8.96
C ASN A 339 19.06 -9.23 -7.82
N LYS A 340 19.79 -9.44 -6.72
CA LYS A 340 19.32 -10.12 -5.52
C LYS A 340 19.42 -9.17 -4.32
N LEU A 341 18.28 -8.86 -3.73
CA LEU A 341 18.15 -8.04 -2.53
C LEU A 341 17.77 -8.94 -1.37
N GLY A 342 18.76 -9.22 -0.51
CA GLY A 342 18.63 -10.11 0.63
C GLY A 342 18.79 -11.59 0.27
N LEU A 343 19.19 -12.37 1.27
CA LEU A 343 19.34 -13.82 1.25
C LEU A 343 18.92 -14.36 2.62
N GLU A 344 18.68 -15.67 2.74
CA GLU A 344 18.35 -16.29 4.02
C GLU A 344 19.40 -15.95 5.09
N GLY A 345 18.94 -15.41 6.23
CA GLY A 345 19.80 -14.93 7.32
C GLY A 345 20.64 -13.68 7.00
N LYS A 346 20.44 -13.03 5.84
CA LYS A 346 21.19 -11.87 5.37
C LYS A 346 20.30 -10.78 4.75
N GLY A 347 19.13 -10.56 5.34
CA GLY A 347 18.19 -9.51 4.95
C GLY A 347 18.76 -8.10 5.09
N ASN A 348 18.27 -7.16 4.28
CA ASN A 348 18.54 -5.73 4.49
C ASN A 348 17.47 -5.13 5.42
N LEU A 349 17.84 -4.10 6.16
CA LEU A 349 16.94 -3.25 6.95
C LEU A 349 16.74 -1.93 6.22
N ILE A 350 15.52 -1.65 5.76
CA ILE A 350 15.19 -0.55 4.86
C ILE A 350 14.02 0.22 5.43
N SER A 351 14.31 1.30 6.15
CA SER A 351 13.32 1.99 6.98
C SER A 351 13.60 3.49 7.03
N GLY A 352 12.57 4.30 7.28
CA GLY A 352 12.72 5.76 7.38
C GLY A 352 12.95 6.49 6.06
N ASN A 353 12.69 5.88 4.89
CA ASN A 353 12.83 6.50 3.56
C ASN A 353 11.45 6.91 2.99
N ASP A 354 11.40 7.68 1.91
CA ASP A 354 10.11 7.97 1.24
C ASP A 354 9.58 6.72 0.52
N ILE A 355 10.45 6.03 -0.22
CA ILE A 355 10.18 4.68 -0.73
C ILE A 355 11.27 3.74 -0.25
N GLY A 356 10.90 2.61 0.37
CA GLY A 356 11.86 1.60 0.81
C GLY A 356 12.62 1.01 -0.38
N ILE A 357 11.92 0.35 -1.29
CA ILE A 357 12.48 -0.22 -2.51
C ILE A 357 11.66 0.22 -3.72
N LEU A 358 12.32 0.70 -4.79
CA LEU A 358 11.71 1.09 -6.06
C LEU A 358 12.32 0.27 -7.22
N LEU A 359 11.51 -0.54 -7.90
CA LEU A 359 11.84 -1.10 -9.22
C LEU A 359 11.23 -0.20 -10.27
N TYR A 360 12.03 0.27 -11.22
CA TYR A 360 11.52 1.21 -12.21
C TYR A 360 12.23 1.15 -13.56
N THR A 361 11.53 1.65 -14.57
CA THR A 361 12.07 1.84 -15.92
C THR A 361 11.81 3.27 -16.37
N SER A 362 12.76 3.88 -17.09
CA SER A 362 12.62 5.29 -17.54
C SER A 362 12.37 5.44 -19.04
N ALA A 363 12.57 4.37 -19.80
CA ALA A 363 12.35 4.32 -21.24
C ALA A 363 11.80 2.94 -21.65
N SER A 364 11.11 2.88 -22.79
CA SER A 364 10.47 1.66 -23.29
C SER A 364 11.43 0.49 -23.62
N TYR A 365 12.74 0.73 -23.59
CA TYR A 365 13.80 -0.27 -23.80
C TYR A 365 14.59 -0.60 -22.52
N ASP A 366 14.29 0.06 -21.40
CA ASP A 366 14.80 -0.34 -20.10
C ASP A 366 13.99 -1.54 -19.59
N PHE A 367 14.65 -2.47 -18.88
CA PHE A 367 14.00 -3.65 -18.30
C PHE A 367 14.48 -3.80 -16.85
N SER A 368 13.54 -3.98 -15.91
CA SER A 368 13.83 -4.32 -14.51
C SER A 368 13.19 -5.65 -14.17
N ASN A 369 13.74 -6.71 -14.76
CA ASN A 369 13.17 -8.05 -14.76
C ASN A 369 14.03 -9.09 -14.04
N ASN A 370 13.42 -10.20 -13.62
CA ASN A 370 14.16 -11.32 -13.01
C ASN A 370 14.97 -10.91 -11.77
N ASN A 371 14.51 -9.89 -11.03
CA ASN A 371 15.10 -9.54 -9.75
C ASN A 371 14.44 -10.35 -8.62
N SER A 372 15.21 -10.65 -7.59
CA SER A 372 14.75 -11.35 -6.40
C SER A 372 14.91 -10.42 -5.19
N ILE A 373 13.82 -10.14 -4.50
CA ILE A 373 13.77 -9.31 -3.30
C ILE A 373 13.24 -10.21 -2.19
N GLN A 374 14.10 -10.55 -1.24
CA GLN A 374 13.78 -11.56 -0.25
C GLN A 374 14.43 -11.35 1.11
N TYR A 375 13.75 -11.79 2.17
CA TYR A 375 14.24 -11.74 3.56
C TYR A 375 14.49 -10.33 4.11
N ASN A 376 13.98 -9.27 3.47
CA ASN A 376 14.22 -7.89 3.91
C ASN A 376 13.22 -7.44 4.98
N PHE A 377 13.67 -6.54 5.85
CA PHE A 377 12.85 -5.80 6.80
C PHE A 377 12.58 -4.40 6.23
N ILE A 378 11.33 -4.09 5.94
CA ILE A 378 10.93 -2.89 5.21
C ILE A 378 9.86 -2.13 6.01
N GLY A 379 10.25 -0.97 6.56
CA GLY A 379 9.37 -0.09 7.36
C GLY A 379 9.39 -0.36 8.87
N THR A 380 10.25 -1.27 9.32
CA THR A 380 10.32 -1.71 10.72
C THR A 380 11.66 -1.43 11.37
N ASP A 381 11.75 -1.67 12.67
CA ASP A 381 13.02 -1.74 13.38
C ASP A 381 13.78 -3.04 13.07
N LYS A 382 15.02 -3.15 13.53
CA LYS A 382 15.87 -4.33 13.26
C LYS A 382 15.31 -5.66 13.79
N ALA A 383 14.42 -5.60 14.79
CA ALA A 383 13.81 -6.78 15.39
C ALA A 383 12.48 -7.15 14.70
N GLY A 384 11.97 -6.29 13.81
CA GLY A 384 10.70 -6.49 13.13
C GLY A 384 9.52 -6.46 14.09
N VAL A 385 9.57 -5.60 15.12
CA VAL A 385 8.52 -5.49 16.15
C VAL A 385 7.91 -4.10 16.20
N GLU A 386 8.69 -3.06 15.92
CA GLU A 386 8.25 -1.67 15.94
C GLU A 386 8.34 -1.04 14.54
N GLY A 387 7.49 -0.04 14.27
CA GLY A 387 7.48 0.69 13.01
C GLY A 387 8.51 1.80 12.99
N ILE A 388 9.34 1.85 11.94
CA ILE A 388 10.12 3.04 11.56
C ILE A 388 9.76 3.30 10.09
N PRO A 389 8.63 3.98 9.86
CA PRO A 389 7.94 3.94 8.58
C PRO A 389 8.80 4.40 7.42
N ASN A 390 8.73 3.70 6.29
CA ASN A 390 8.89 4.39 5.01
C ASN A 390 7.55 5.04 4.61
N GLY A 391 7.58 5.90 3.58
CA GLY A 391 6.38 6.37 2.89
C GLY A 391 5.62 5.19 2.26
N VAL A 392 6.24 4.54 1.28
CA VAL A 392 5.80 3.27 0.67
C VAL A 392 6.85 2.18 0.96
N GLY A 393 6.41 0.96 1.26
CA GLY A 393 7.33 -0.14 1.52
C GLY A 393 8.12 -0.55 0.27
N LEU A 394 7.41 -1.07 -0.73
CA LEU A 394 7.98 -1.50 -2.01
C LEU A 394 7.11 -1.01 -3.18
N GLU A 395 7.72 -0.36 -4.16
CA GLU A 395 7.07 0.07 -5.39
C GLU A 395 7.68 -0.61 -6.63
N ILE A 396 6.83 -1.08 -7.54
CA ILE A 396 7.20 -1.62 -8.85
C ILE A 396 6.47 -0.79 -9.92
N SER A 397 7.23 -0.03 -10.71
CA SER A 397 6.65 0.97 -11.61
C SER A 397 7.24 0.90 -13.02
N GLY A 398 6.38 0.67 -14.02
CA GLY A 398 6.70 0.77 -15.44
C GLY A 398 6.51 -0.53 -16.23
N ASN A 399 6.18 -0.37 -17.51
CA ASN A 399 5.71 -1.43 -18.41
C ASN A 399 6.67 -2.62 -18.63
N ASN A 400 7.95 -2.48 -18.26
CA ASN A 400 8.98 -3.51 -18.40
C ASN A 400 9.60 -3.86 -17.03
N CYS A 401 8.77 -3.90 -15.98
CA CYS A 401 9.10 -4.45 -14.68
C CYS A 401 8.35 -5.78 -14.53
N SER A 402 8.97 -6.88 -14.99
CA SER A 402 8.34 -8.21 -15.04
C SER A 402 9.21 -9.33 -14.52
N ASP A 403 8.60 -10.47 -14.18
CA ASP A 403 9.30 -11.68 -13.76
C ASP A 403 10.14 -11.46 -12.49
N ASN A 404 9.76 -10.49 -11.64
CA ASN A 404 10.41 -10.28 -10.36
C ASN A 404 9.77 -11.16 -9.28
N ILE A 405 10.60 -11.64 -8.36
CA ILE A 405 10.20 -12.49 -7.23
C ILE A 405 10.35 -11.68 -5.94
N ILE A 406 9.24 -11.49 -5.24
CA ILE A 406 9.19 -10.83 -3.93
C ILE A 406 8.76 -11.89 -2.93
N SER A 407 9.68 -12.40 -2.10
CA SER A 407 9.34 -13.46 -1.15
C SER A 407 10.00 -13.33 0.20
N ASP A 408 9.40 -13.88 1.25
CA ASP A 408 10.02 -13.94 2.57
C ASP A 408 10.36 -12.55 3.17
N ASN A 409 9.76 -11.47 2.68
CA ASN A 409 10.00 -10.12 3.22
C ASN A 409 8.98 -9.78 4.31
N MET A 410 9.42 -8.93 5.23
CA MET A 410 8.57 -8.25 6.19
C MET A 410 8.34 -6.81 5.71
N ILE A 411 7.09 -6.46 5.39
CA ILE A 411 6.71 -5.18 4.79
C ILE A 411 5.57 -4.58 5.62
N SER A 412 5.96 -3.86 6.68
CA SER A 412 5.05 -3.50 7.77
C SER A 412 5.40 -2.12 8.32
N GLY A 413 4.42 -1.46 8.93
CA GLY A 413 4.61 -0.17 9.60
C GLY A 413 4.93 1.01 8.68
N ASN A 414 4.70 0.91 7.37
CA ASN A 414 4.87 2.02 6.42
C ASN A 414 3.67 2.97 6.47
N THR A 415 3.83 4.25 6.14
CA THR A 415 2.71 5.22 6.22
C THR A 415 1.71 5.11 5.07
N GLY A 416 2.12 4.56 3.93
CA GLY A 416 1.31 4.34 2.73
C GLY A 416 1.13 2.85 2.44
N ASP A 417 1.09 2.47 1.16
CA ASP A 417 0.94 1.07 0.77
C ASP A 417 2.16 0.22 1.21
N GLY A 418 1.90 -1.04 1.56
CA GLY A 418 2.97 -2.01 1.78
C GLY A 418 3.71 -2.28 0.47
N ILE A 419 2.96 -2.75 -0.53
CA ILE A 419 3.44 -2.97 -1.90
C ILE A 419 2.54 -2.22 -2.89
N SER A 420 3.16 -1.47 -3.81
CA SER A 420 2.47 -0.74 -4.88
C SER A 420 2.99 -1.19 -6.25
N ILE A 421 2.13 -1.78 -7.07
CA ILE A 421 2.42 -2.16 -8.46
C ILE A 421 1.73 -1.16 -9.38
N GLN A 422 2.50 -0.51 -10.26
CA GLN A 422 2.03 0.62 -11.07
C GLN A 422 2.44 0.50 -12.54
N ASN A 423 1.72 1.24 -13.39
CA ASN A 423 2.10 1.52 -14.78
C ASN A 423 2.35 0.26 -15.62
N GLY A 424 1.48 -0.75 -15.50
CA GLY A 424 1.56 -1.96 -16.31
C GLY A 424 2.74 -2.87 -15.95
N SER A 425 3.16 -2.87 -14.69
CA SER A 425 4.16 -3.82 -14.18
C SER A 425 3.52 -5.21 -14.04
N ASN A 426 4.03 -6.18 -14.80
CA ASN A 426 3.31 -7.42 -15.13
C ASN A 426 4.14 -8.66 -14.79
N ASN A 427 3.51 -9.82 -14.57
CA ASN A 427 4.22 -11.09 -14.36
C ASN A 427 5.15 -11.10 -13.13
N ASN A 428 4.82 -10.36 -12.07
CA ASN A 428 5.58 -10.40 -10.82
C ASN A 428 4.95 -11.41 -9.84
N SER A 429 5.77 -12.08 -9.04
CA SER A 429 5.34 -13.12 -8.10
C SER A 429 5.64 -12.73 -6.66
N PHE A 430 4.65 -12.91 -5.77
CA PHE A 430 4.69 -12.51 -4.37
C PHE A 430 4.26 -13.68 -3.49
N PHE A 431 5.14 -14.23 -2.65
CA PHE A 431 4.79 -15.37 -1.78
C PHE A 431 5.60 -15.37 -0.48
N ARG A 432 5.09 -15.96 0.60
CA ARG A 432 5.73 -15.96 1.93
C ARG A 432 6.09 -14.58 2.51
N ASN A 433 5.46 -13.50 2.07
CA ASN A 433 5.68 -12.18 2.67
C ASN A 433 4.77 -11.98 3.89
N SER A 434 5.28 -11.27 4.90
CA SER A 434 4.51 -10.78 6.05
C SER A 434 4.23 -9.29 5.86
N ILE A 435 2.98 -8.93 5.63
CA ILE A 435 2.56 -7.58 5.23
C ILE A 435 1.59 -7.01 6.26
N GLY A 436 2.03 -5.98 6.97
CA GLY A 436 1.26 -5.33 8.05
C GLY A 436 1.26 -6.09 9.39
N ILE A 437 2.10 -7.12 9.51
CA ILE A 437 2.25 -7.96 10.70
C ILE A 437 3.70 -7.88 11.19
N ASN A 438 3.90 -7.96 12.50
CA ASN A 438 5.22 -8.00 13.13
C ASN A 438 5.78 -9.44 13.29
N ASN A 439 7.06 -9.59 13.68
CA ASN A 439 7.69 -10.91 13.89
C ASN A 439 7.07 -11.75 15.01
N ASN A 440 6.27 -11.14 15.89
CA ASN A 440 5.51 -11.85 16.93
C ASN A 440 4.10 -12.25 16.46
N ASN A 441 3.76 -12.02 15.18
CA ASN A 441 2.41 -12.12 14.61
C ASN A 441 1.41 -11.12 15.22
N GLU A 442 1.87 -9.94 15.65
CA GLU A 442 1.05 -8.86 16.18
C GLU A 442 0.85 -7.75 15.12
N ALA A 443 -0.11 -6.85 15.35
CA ALA A 443 -0.45 -5.78 14.42
C ALA A 443 0.72 -4.79 14.23
N LEU A 444 1.12 -4.59 12.98
CA LEU A 444 2.05 -3.53 12.56
C LEU A 444 1.66 -3.08 11.15
N GLY A 445 0.41 -2.67 11.01
CA GLY A 445 -0.23 -2.34 9.75
C GLY A 445 0.50 -1.29 8.92
N ASN A 446 0.41 -1.40 7.60
CA ASN A 446 0.73 -0.27 6.73
C ASN A 446 -0.46 0.70 6.70
N GLY A 447 -0.20 2.01 6.58
CA GLY A 447 -1.25 3.03 6.58
C GLY A 447 -2.16 3.01 5.34
N GLY A 448 -1.71 2.40 4.24
CA GLY A 448 -2.46 2.19 3.01
C GLY A 448 -2.84 0.72 2.78
N VAL A 449 -2.93 0.33 1.50
CA VAL A 449 -3.28 -1.03 1.10
C VAL A 449 -2.08 -1.96 1.32
N GLY A 450 -2.30 -3.20 1.73
CA GLY A 450 -1.24 -4.21 1.84
C GLY A 450 -0.53 -4.42 0.50
N ILE A 451 -1.30 -4.71 -0.55
CA ILE A 451 -0.83 -4.78 -1.94
C ILE A 451 -1.80 -4.06 -2.88
N ARG A 452 -1.36 -2.98 -3.54
CA ARG A 452 -2.11 -2.29 -4.60
C ARG A 452 -1.61 -2.71 -5.98
N ILE A 453 -2.53 -2.96 -6.92
CA ILE A 453 -2.21 -3.51 -8.25
C ILE A 453 -2.80 -2.65 -9.37
N ASP A 454 -1.89 -2.12 -10.21
CA ASP A 454 -2.15 -1.47 -11.51
C ASP A 454 -1.27 -2.10 -12.60
N GLY A 455 -1.50 -3.40 -12.80
CA GLY A 455 -0.80 -4.24 -13.77
C GLY A 455 -1.58 -5.52 -14.03
N ASN A 456 -1.06 -6.39 -14.88
CA ASN A 456 -1.71 -7.63 -15.30
C ASN A 456 -0.80 -8.85 -15.11
N ASN A 457 -1.40 -10.03 -15.02
CA ASN A 457 -0.67 -11.31 -14.92
C ASN A 457 0.27 -11.38 -13.69
N ASN A 458 -0.02 -10.66 -12.60
CA ASN A 458 0.75 -10.77 -11.35
C ASN A 458 0.20 -11.92 -10.48
N TYR A 459 1.09 -12.57 -9.72
CA TYR A 459 0.78 -13.75 -8.90
C TYR A 459 0.98 -13.40 -7.42
N ILE A 460 -0.12 -13.25 -6.69
CA ILE A 460 -0.12 -13.08 -5.23
C ILE A 460 -0.43 -14.44 -4.62
N GLY A 461 0.61 -15.07 -4.08
CA GLY A 461 0.71 -16.50 -3.80
C GLY A 461 1.30 -17.26 -5.00
N ASP A 462 1.91 -18.41 -4.75
CA ASP A 462 2.56 -19.25 -5.78
C ASP A 462 1.77 -20.53 -6.11
N GLY A 463 0.60 -20.72 -5.50
CA GLY A 463 -0.22 -21.93 -5.70
C GLY A 463 0.18 -23.12 -4.82
N GLU A 464 1.13 -22.96 -3.90
CA GLU A 464 1.52 -23.98 -2.92
C GLU A 464 1.07 -23.59 -1.48
N PRO A 465 0.32 -24.45 -0.76
CA PRO A 465 -0.22 -24.13 0.57
C PRO A 465 0.82 -23.82 1.66
N GLU A 466 2.07 -24.23 1.50
CA GLU A 466 3.17 -23.91 2.41
C GLU A 466 3.76 -22.51 2.21
N ASN A 467 3.40 -21.81 1.13
CA ASN A 467 4.05 -20.58 0.69
C ASN A 467 3.15 -19.34 0.77
N LEU A 468 2.20 -19.35 1.69
CA LEU A 468 1.19 -18.30 1.86
C LEU A 468 1.83 -16.95 2.21
N ASN A 469 1.33 -15.86 1.62
CA ASN A 469 1.53 -14.54 2.22
C ASN A 469 0.62 -14.38 3.44
N GLN A 470 1.08 -13.62 4.42
CA GLN A 470 0.24 -13.13 5.52
C GLN A 470 0.02 -11.63 5.34
N ILE A 471 -1.23 -11.21 5.18
CA ILE A 471 -1.60 -9.83 4.86
C ILE A 471 -2.66 -9.37 5.86
N ALA A 472 -2.27 -8.53 6.81
CA ALA A 472 -3.19 -8.08 7.85
C ALA A 472 -2.94 -6.65 8.33
N PHE A 473 -3.96 -6.08 8.98
CA PHE A 473 -3.90 -4.77 9.63
C PHE A 473 -3.65 -3.58 8.69
N ASN A 474 -3.90 -3.74 7.39
CA ASN A 474 -3.80 -2.67 6.40
C ASN A 474 -5.18 -2.04 6.14
N SER A 475 -5.24 -0.91 5.43
CA SER A 475 -6.54 -0.28 5.09
C SER A 475 -7.41 -1.20 4.24
N LYS A 476 -6.79 -1.97 3.34
CA LYS A 476 -7.33 -3.11 2.60
C LYS A 476 -6.20 -4.13 2.44
N GLY A 477 -6.52 -5.43 2.34
CA GLY A 477 -5.52 -6.47 2.13
C GLY A 477 -4.88 -6.33 0.76
N ILE A 478 -5.68 -6.53 -0.29
CA ILE A 478 -5.28 -6.39 -1.69
C ILE A 478 -6.32 -5.54 -2.42
N ALA A 479 -5.89 -4.56 -3.23
CA ALA A 479 -6.77 -3.76 -4.06
C ALA A 479 -6.25 -3.64 -5.50
N LEU A 480 -7.15 -3.81 -6.47
CA LEU A 480 -6.86 -3.62 -7.89
C LEU A 480 -7.49 -2.31 -8.36
N LEU A 481 -6.77 -1.51 -9.15
CA LEU A 481 -7.34 -0.25 -9.66
C LEU A 481 -8.47 -0.52 -10.68
N ASN A 482 -9.50 0.33 -10.67
CA ASN A 482 -10.62 0.27 -11.62
C ASN A 482 -10.19 0.57 -13.06
N SER A 483 -9.79 -0.47 -13.79
CA SER A 483 -9.33 -0.36 -15.16
C SER A 483 -9.49 -1.70 -15.88
N TYR A 484 -9.99 -1.65 -17.13
CA TYR A 484 -10.08 -2.82 -18.00
C TYR A 484 -8.72 -3.37 -18.47
N TYR A 485 -7.62 -2.71 -18.08
CA TYR A 485 -6.26 -3.17 -18.35
C TYR A 485 -5.62 -3.95 -17.18
N VAL A 486 -6.30 -4.05 -16.04
CA VAL A 486 -5.81 -4.71 -14.82
C VAL A 486 -6.45 -6.08 -14.71
N TYR A 487 -5.97 -7.08 -15.45
CA TYR A 487 -6.58 -8.41 -15.52
C TYR A 487 -5.55 -9.54 -15.38
N ASN A 488 -6.04 -10.77 -15.22
CA ASN A 488 -5.25 -12.00 -14.99
C ASN A 488 -4.36 -11.94 -13.73
N ASN A 489 -4.69 -11.11 -12.75
CA ASN A 489 -3.93 -11.08 -11.50
C ASN A 489 -4.46 -12.16 -10.56
N ARG A 490 -3.69 -13.25 -10.45
CA ARG A 490 -4.05 -14.40 -9.63
C ARG A 490 -3.78 -14.09 -8.16
N ILE A 491 -4.82 -14.14 -7.34
CA ILE A 491 -4.74 -14.01 -5.88
C ILE A 491 -5.17 -15.32 -5.28
N SER A 492 -4.22 -16.18 -4.93
CA SER A 492 -4.54 -17.55 -4.52
C SER A 492 -3.63 -17.95 -3.36
N LEU A 493 -4.18 -18.71 -2.40
CA LEU A 493 -3.44 -19.18 -1.24
C LEU A 493 -2.72 -18.04 -0.47
N ASN A 494 -3.51 -17.09 0.06
CA ASN A 494 -3.03 -16.05 0.96
C ASN A 494 -3.87 -16.05 2.24
N ASN A 495 -3.23 -15.82 3.38
CA ASN A 495 -3.92 -15.54 4.63
C ASN A 495 -4.13 -14.02 4.71
N ILE A 496 -5.37 -13.59 4.51
CA ILE A 496 -5.79 -12.19 4.48
C ILE A 496 -6.81 -12.00 5.60
N PHE A 497 -6.47 -11.21 6.62
CA PHE A 497 -7.31 -11.03 7.80
C PHE A 497 -7.07 -9.69 8.49
N SER A 498 -8.01 -9.23 9.30
CA SER A 498 -7.90 -8.00 10.11
C SER A 498 -7.51 -6.76 9.31
N ASN A 499 -7.84 -6.70 8.01
CA ASN A 499 -7.77 -5.48 7.20
C ASN A 499 -9.14 -4.78 7.19
N GLY A 500 -9.30 -3.67 6.43
CA GLY A 500 -10.63 -3.12 6.14
C GLY A 500 -11.47 -4.06 5.27
N LEU A 501 -11.00 -4.35 4.06
CA LEU A 501 -11.55 -5.36 3.14
C LEU A 501 -10.41 -6.30 2.70
N GLY A 502 -10.71 -7.59 2.47
CA GLY A 502 -9.70 -8.58 2.10
C GLY A 502 -9.14 -8.38 0.69
N ILE A 503 -10.01 -8.47 -0.32
CA ILE A 503 -9.70 -8.23 -1.74
C ILE A 503 -10.74 -7.25 -2.28
N ASP A 504 -10.29 -6.22 -2.99
CA ASP A 504 -11.13 -5.19 -3.60
C ASP A 504 -10.83 -5.07 -5.11
N LEU A 505 -11.84 -5.34 -5.95
CA LEU A 505 -11.73 -5.26 -7.40
C LEU A 505 -12.26 -3.92 -7.90
N GLY A 506 -11.35 -3.00 -8.22
CA GLY A 506 -11.72 -1.67 -8.68
C GLY A 506 -11.47 -0.58 -7.63
N ASP A 507 -11.12 -0.94 -6.40
CA ASP A 507 -10.96 0.01 -5.29
C ASP A 507 -12.28 0.77 -5.01
N ASP A 508 -13.42 0.15 -5.32
CA ASP A 508 -14.78 0.69 -5.18
C ASP A 508 -15.60 -0.05 -4.09
N ASN A 509 -14.93 -0.83 -3.25
CA ASN A 509 -15.46 -1.75 -2.25
C ASN A 509 -16.03 -3.01 -2.89
N VAL A 510 -17.06 -3.61 -2.31
CA VAL A 510 -17.57 -4.91 -2.75
C VAL A 510 -18.21 -4.79 -4.13
N THR A 511 -17.64 -5.48 -5.11
CA THR A 511 -18.21 -5.63 -6.45
C THR A 511 -19.46 -6.51 -6.39
N ALA A 512 -20.51 -6.17 -7.15
CA ALA A 512 -21.74 -6.97 -7.18
C ALA A 512 -21.61 -8.12 -8.19
N ASN A 513 -22.09 -9.31 -7.83
CA ASN A 513 -22.18 -10.40 -8.80
C ASN A 513 -23.20 -10.07 -9.90
N ASP A 514 -22.81 -10.17 -11.18
CA ASP A 514 -23.70 -9.92 -12.33
C ASP A 514 -24.22 -11.24 -12.96
N ILE A 515 -25.05 -11.12 -13.99
CA ILE A 515 -25.56 -12.30 -14.70
C ILE A 515 -24.55 -12.75 -15.76
N ASN A 516 -24.08 -13.99 -15.64
CA ASN A 516 -23.11 -14.64 -16.52
C ASN A 516 -21.66 -14.09 -16.48
N ASP A 517 -21.31 -13.10 -15.64
CA ASP A 517 -19.93 -12.56 -15.53
C ASP A 517 -19.53 -11.81 -16.80
N SER A 518 -20.39 -10.90 -17.25
CA SER A 518 -20.34 -10.35 -18.61
C SER A 518 -19.58 -9.03 -18.74
N ASP A 519 -19.15 -8.47 -17.62
CA ASP A 519 -18.52 -7.17 -17.49
C ASP A 519 -17.00 -7.22 -17.69
N LEU A 520 -16.42 -6.02 -17.71
CA LEU A 520 -14.99 -5.79 -17.94
C LEU A 520 -14.49 -4.88 -16.83
N GLY A 521 -13.28 -5.14 -16.35
CA GLY A 521 -12.69 -4.36 -15.26
C GLY A 521 -11.51 -5.09 -14.64
N ALA A 522 -11.20 -4.72 -13.39
CA ALA A 522 -10.17 -5.38 -12.60
C ALA A 522 -10.47 -6.88 -12.49
N ASN A 523 -9.56 -7.74 -12.96
CA ASN A 523 -9.78 -9.19 -13.08
C ASN A 523 -11.09 -9.58 -13.78
N ASN A 524 -11.50 -8.82 -14.79
CA ASN A 524 -12.79 -8.97 -15.48
C ASN A 524 -14.00 -8.97 -14.53
N LEU A 525 -13.84 -8.39 -13.32
CA LEU A 525 -14.86 -8.37 -12.26
C LEU A 525 -15.41 -9.76 -11.91
N GLN A 526 -14.56 -10.80 -12.04
CA GLN A 526 -14.90 -12.20 -11.82
C GLN A 526 -15.85 -12.40 -10.62
N ASN A 527 -17.03 -12.94 -10.90
CA ASN A 527 -18.03 -13.25 -9.89
C ASN A 527 -17.46 -14.17 -8.79
N TYR A 528 -17.72 -13.82 -7.53
CA TYR A 528 -17.37 -14.67 -6.38
C TYR A 528 -18.42 -15.76 -6.14
N PRO A 529 -18.05 -16.88 -5.49
CA PRO A 529 -18.99 -17.93 -5.13
C PRO A 529 -20.05 -17.41 -4.14
N VAL A 530 -21.32 -17.74 -4.36
CA VAL A 530 -22.39 -17.54 -3.39
C VAL A 530 -22.54 -18.83 -2.59
N LEU A 531 -22.08 -18.82 -1.34
CA LEU A 531 -22.16 -19.96 -0.43
C LEU A 531 -23.60 -20.11 0.10
N LEU A 532 -24.17 -21.31 0.01
CA LEU A 532 -25.56 -21.59 0.39
C LEU A 532 -25.66 -22.47 1.63
N LYS A 533 -24.77 -23.46 1.75
CA LYS A 533 -24.75 -24.41 2.86
C LYS A 533 -23.34 -24.89 3.14
N SER A 534 -23.01 -25.07 4.42
CA SER A 534 -21.78 -25.73 4.82
C SER A 534 -22.03 -26.68 5.99
N ASN A 535 -21.62 -27.94 5.83
CA ASN A 535 -21.80 -29.01 6.82
C ASN A 535 -20.45 -29.68 7.10
N LEU A 536 -20.01 -29.63 8.36
CA LEU A 536 -18.83 -30.33 8.82
C LEU A 536 -19.20 -31.78 9.21
N ILE A 537 -18.71 -32.74 8.42
CA ILE A 537 -18.88 -34.19 8.61
C ILE A 537 -17.51 -34.79 8.98
N GLY A 538 -17.25 -34.96 10.28
CA GLY A 538 -15.93 -35.42 10.73
C GLY A 538 -14.84 -34.41 10.37
N SER A 539 -13.94 -34.76 9.44
CA SER A 539 -12.88 -33.88 8.92
C SER A 539 -13.11 -33.41 7.48
N GLN A 540 -14.33 -33.58 6.97
CA GLN A 540 -14.74 -33.10 5.65
C GLN A 540 -15.74 -31.97 5.80
N LEU A 541 -15.55 -30.90 5.04
CA LEU A 541 -16.50 -29.82 4.93
C LEU A 541 -17.25 -29.95 3.60
N GLU A 542 -18.51 -30.34 3.68
CA GLU A 542 -19.43 -30.33 2.55
C GLU A 542 -19.93 -28.90 2.34
N ILE A 543 -19.83 -28.39 1.11
CA ILE A 543 -20.18 -27.02 0.75
C ILE A 543 -21.12 -27.06 -0.45
N GLU A 544 -22.24 -26.36 -0.32
CA GLU A 544 -23.15 -26.06 -1.41
C GLU A 544 -22.98 -24.59 -1.81
N PHE A 545 -22.73 -24.33 -3.09
CA PHE A 545 -22.54 -22.96 -3.60
C PHE A 545 -23.10 -22.78 -5.01
N GLN A 546 -23.27 -21.52 -5.42
CA GLN A 546 -23.54 -21.12 -6.79
C GLN A 546 -22.43 -20.18 -7.28
N ILE A 547 -22.18 -20.19 -8.59
CA ILE A 547 -21.33 -19.20 -9.24
C ILE A 547 -21.88 -18.96 -10.66
N ASP A 548 -21.92 -17.70 -11.08
CA ASP A 548 -22.54 -17.28 -12.34
C ASP A 548 -21.49 -16.76 -13.33
N SER A 549 -20.57 -17.63 -13.74
CA SER A 549 -19.44 -17.31 -14.61
C SER A 549 -19.50 -18.06 -15.93
N ASP A 550 -20.21 -17.53 -16.93
CA ASP A 550 -20.42 -18.23 -18.21
C ASP A 550 -19.06 -18.48 -18.89
N PRO A 551 -18.81 -19.69 -19.43
CA PRO A 551 -17.57 -20.02 -20.16
C PRO A 551 -17.23 -19.09 -21.33
N LYS A 552 -18.17 -18.25 -21.77
CA LYS A 552 -17.95 -17.18 -22.74
C LYS A 552 -17.06 -16.06 -22.19
N TYR A 553 -17.16 -15.76 -20.90
CA TYR A 553 -16.49 -14.61 -20.28
C TYR A 553 -15.41 -15.02 -19.28
N SER A 554 -15.57 -16.16 -18.59
CA SER A 554 -14.55 -16.71 -17.67
C SER A 554 -14.00 -18.03 -18.19
N ILE A 555 -12.68 -18.23 -18.09
CA ILE A 555 -12.02 -19.43 -18.64
C ILE A 555 -11.97 -20.55 -17.59
N TYR A 556 -12.39 -21.76 -18.00
CA TYR A 556 -12.44 -22.94 -17.13
C TYR A 556 -11.15 -23.78 -17.19
N PRO A 557 -10.81 -24.54 -16.13
CA PRO A 557 -11.56 -24.70 -14.88
C PRO A 557 -11.50 -23.45 -13.98
N LEU A 558 -12.58 -23.19 -13.26
CA LEU A 558 -12.55 -22.25 -12.13
C LEU A 558 -12.00 -22.97 -10.90
N THR A 559 -11.07 -22.34 -10.20
CA THR A 559 -10.60 -22.77 -8.89
C THR A 559 -11.38 -22.04 -7.82
N ILE A 560 -12.14 -22.76 -6.99
CA ILE A 560 -12.83 -22.20 -5.84
C ILE A 560 -11.99 -22.48 -4.60
N GLU A 561 -11.48 -21.45 -3.95
CA GLU A 561 -10.71 -21.57 -2.72
C GLU A 561 -11.57 -21.19 -1.53
N ILE A 562 -11.54 -21.99 -0.47
CA ILE A 562 -12.34 -21.82 0.74
C ILE A 562 -11.42 -21.47 1.90
N PHE A 563 -11.83 -20.50 2.70
CA PHE A 563 -11.07 -19.99 3.83
C PHE A 563 -11.95 -19.90 5.07
N LYS A 564 -11.35 -20.08 6.24
CA LYS A 564 -11.93 -19.60 7.49
C LYS A 564 -11.91 -18.08 7.46
N SER A 565 -13.01 -17.46 7.86
CA SER A 565 -13.14 -16.01 7.85
C SER A 565 -12.89 -15.38 9.21
N ASP A 566 -12.33 -14.18 9.20
CA ASP A 566 -12.20 -13.29 10.35
C ASP A 566 -13.49 -12.49 10.64
N GLY A 567 -14.53 -12.65 9.81
CA GLY A 567 -15.83 -12.00 9.93
C GLY A 567 -15.98 -10.67 9.18
N ASN A 568 -15.06 -10.31 8.28
CA ASN A 568 -15.14 -9.09 7.46
C ASN A 568 -14.81 -9.32 5.97
N ARG A 569 -15.33 -10.41 5.38
CA ARG A 569 -15.08 -10.85 4.00
C ARG A 569 -13.58 -10.99 3.70
N GLN A 570 -12.86 -11.67 4.59
CA GLN A 570 -11.44 -11.98 4.44
C GLN A 570 -11.17 -13.44 4.80
N GLY A 571 -10.19 -14.04 4.14
CA GLY A 571 -9.78 -15.43 4.35
C GLY A 571 -8.56 -15.53 5.27
N GLU A 572 -8.80 -15.69 6.57
CA GLU A 572 -7.75 -15.79 7.61
C GLU A 572 -6.91 -17.05 7.47
N GLU A 573 -7.54 -18.18 7.14
CA GLU A 573 -6.87 -19.48 7.07
C GLU A 573 -7.41 -20.29 5.89
N TYR A 574 -6.53 -20.71 4.98
CA TYR A 574 -6.91 -21.55 3.85
C TYR A 574 -7.39 -22.95 4.29
N LEU A 575 -8.58 -23.37 3.87
CA LEU A 575 -9.21 -24.64 4.24
C LEU A 575 -9.22 -25.68 3.12
N GLY A 576 -8.99 -25.30 1.87
CA GLY A 576 -9.03 -26.21 0.73
C GLY A 576 -9.57 -25.56 -0.53
N SER A 577 -9.55 -26.30 -1.64
CA SER A 577 -10.07 -25.82 -2.92
C SER A 577 -10.76 -26.92 -3.72
N VAL A 578 -11.56 -26.51 -4.70
CA VAL A 578 -12.21 -27.38 -5.68
C VAL A 578 -12.10 -26.78 -7.08
N GLU A 579 -11.89 -27.64 -8.09
CA GLU A 579 -11.96 -27.24 -9.49
C GLU A 579 -13.36 -27.48 -10.07
N VAL A 580 -13.93 -26.45 -10.69
CA VAL A 580 -15.19 -26.51 -11.44
C VAL A 580 -14.86 -26.50 -12.92
N PHE A 581 -15.18 -27.57 -13.64
CA PHE A 581 -14.82 -27.72 -15.07
C PHE A 581 -15.88 -27.27 -16.06
N ASN A 582 -17.14 -27.11 -15.63
CA ASN A 582 -18.25 -26.61 -16.45
C ASN A 582 -19.39 -26.13 -15.54
N LEU A 583 -20.09 -25.05 -15.91
CA LEU A 583 -21.36 -24.69 -15.29
C LEU A 583 -22.54 -25.35 -16.01
N PRO A 584 -23.42 -26.07 -15.30
CA PRO A 584 -24.67 -26.54 -15.86
C PRO A 584 -25.53 -25.34 -16.32
N LYS A 585 -25.99 -25.33 -17.57
CA LYS A 585 -26.95 -24.33 -18.06
C LYS A 585 -28.18 -24.25 -17.14
N GLY A 586 -28.41 -23.08 -16.53
CA GLY A 586 -29.61 -22.74 -15.76
C GLY A 586 -29.60 -23.06 -14.26
N LYS A 587 -28.50 -22.75 -13.54
CA LYS A 587 -28.27 -22.78 -12.06
C LYS A 587 -29.04 -23.86 -11.26
N LYS A 588 -28.31 -24.82 -10.67
CA LYS A 588 -28.89 -25.84 -9.75
C LYS A 588 -28.19 -26.04 -8.41
N ASN A 589 -27.21 -25.21 -8.05
CA ASN A 589 -26.32 -25.43 -6.90
C ASN A 589 -25.29 -26.54 -7.18
N LEU A 590 -24.05 -26.29 -6.77
CA LEU A 590 -22.96 -27.26 -6.81
C LEU A 590 -22.69 -27.70 -5.37
N ILE A 591 -22.68 -29.01 -5.15
CA ILE A 591 -22.32 -29.60 -3.87
C ILE A 591 -20.96 -30.26 -4.04
N THR A 592 -20.02 -29.93 -3.16
CA THR A 592 -18.68 -30.52 -3.10
C THR A 592 -18.32 -30.85 -1.65
N SER A 593 -17.23 -31.58 -1.44
CA SER A 593 -16.64 -31.77 -0.12
C SER A 593 -15.14 -31.59 -0.19
N ILE A 594 -14.60 -30.76 0.71
CA ILE A 594 -13.16 -30.57 0.88
C ILE A 594 -12.69 -31.27 2.15
N GLY A 595 -11.49 -31.84 2.11
CA GLY A 595 -10.83 -32.34 3.31
C GLY A 595 -10.11 -31.19 4.01
N ILE A 596 -10.34 -31.00 5.30
CA ILE A 596 -9.67 -29.94 6.06
C ILE A 596 -8.18 -30.33 6.26
N PRO A 597 -7.22 -29.45 5.90
CA PRO A 597 -5.80 -29.68 6.08
C PRO A 597 -5.44 -30.03 7.53
N SER A 598 -4.44 -30.89 7.70
CA SER A 598 -3.95 -31.27 9.02
C SER A 598 -3.28 -30.09 9.70
N GLY A 599 -3.86 -29.61 10.82
CA GLY A 599 -3.37 -28.45 11.55
C GLY A 599 -4.42 -27.36 11.69
N ASN A 600 -5.37 -27.31 10.75
CA ASN A 600 -6.46 -26.35 10.78
C ASN A 600 -7.57 -26.84 11.72
N THR A 601 -8.21 -25.91 12.42
CA THR A 601 -9.34 -26.21 13.29
C THR A 601 -10.56 -25.42 12.86
N ILE A 602 -11.59 -26.13 12.40
CA ILE A 602 -12.90 -25.58 12.08
C ILE A 602 -13.97 -26.29 12.91
N THR A 603 -14.90 -25.52 13.44
CA THR A 603 -15.94 -25.95 14.38
C THR A 603 -17.29 -25.34 14.01
N GLU A 604 -18.35 -25.80 14.67
CA GLU A 604 -19.68 -25.23 14.49
C GLU A 604 -19.68 -23.73 14.82
N GLY A 605 -20.26 -22.92 13.93
CA GLY A 605 -20.35 -21.47 14.07
C GLY A 605 -19.14 -20.69 13.56
N ASP A 606 -18.01 -21.35 13.24
CA ASP A 606 -16.93 -20.67 12.50
C ASP A 606 -17.48 -20.17 11.15
N LEU A 607 -17.06 -18.98 10.74
CA LEU A 607 -17.44 -18.39 9.45
C LEU A 607 -16.47 -18.85 8.36
N ILE A 608 -16.98 -19.08 7.16
CA ILE A 608 -16.18 -19.35 5.95
C ILE A 608 -16.49 -18.36 4.85
N VAL A 609 -15.49 -18.09 4.02
CA VAL A 609 -15.60 -17.31 2.77
C VAL A 609 -14.91 -18.06 1.64
N ALA A 610 -15.20 -17.65 0.41
CA ALA A 610 -14.62 -18.26 -0.78
C ALA A 610 -14.21 -17.23 -1.83
N THR A 611 -13.21 -17.56 -2.63
CA THR A 611 -12.89 -16.85 -3.88
C THR A 611 -13.08 -17.78 -5.07
N ALA A 612 -13.25 -17.21 -6.26
CA ALA A 612 -13.21 -17.91 -7.53
C ALA A 612 -12.09 -17.34 -8.39
N THR A 613 -11.25 -18.22 -8.91
CA THR A 613 -10.16 -17.85 -9.83
C THR A 613 -10.34 -18.58 -11.15
N ASP A 614 -10.43 -17.86 -12.26
CA ASP A 614 -10.49 -18.46 -13.59
C ASP A 614 -9.13 -19.04 -14.03
N ALA A 615 -9.11 -19.81 -15.12
CA ALA A 615 -7.90 -20.44 -15.62
C ALA A 615 -6.88 -19.47 -16.25
N LEU A 616 -7.26 -18.20 -16.47
CA LEU A 616 -6.32 -17.13 -16.85
C LEU A 616 -5.75 -16.39 -15.64
N GLY A 617 -6.28 -16.64 -14.44
CA GLY A 617 -5.84 -16.03 -13.18
C GLY A 617 -6.68 -14.84 -12.73
N ASN A 618 -7.87 -14.60 -13.30
CA ASN A 618 -8.78 -13.59 -12.79
C ASN A 618 -9.41 -14.09 -11.48
N THR A 619 -8.98 -13.54 -10.35
CA THR A 619 -9.54 -13.87 -9.03
C THR A 619 -10.59 -12.85 -8.62
N SER A 620 -11.73 -13.36 -8.13
CA SER A 620 -12.81 -12.60 -7.48
C SER A 620 -12.40 -12.02 -6.13
N GLU A 621 -13.23 -11.12 -5.61
CA GLU A 621 -13.25 -10.81 -4.18
C GLU A 621 -13.68 -12.03 -3.33
N PHE A 622 -13.64 -11.90 -2.00
CA PHE A 622 -14.23 -12.89 -1.10
C PHE A 622 -15.76 -12.83 -1.13
N SER A 623 -16.39 -13.99 -1.06
CA SER A 623 -17.83 -14.16 -0.86
C SER A 623 -18.32 -13.55 0.45
N GLU A 624 -19.64 -13.44 0.60
CA GLU A 624 -20.26 -13.30 1.93
C GLU A 624 -19.91 -14.49 2.82
N GLU A 625 -19.91 -14.23 4.13
CA GLU A 625 -19.64 -15.22 5.16
C GLU A 625 -20.79 -16.22 5.29
N LEU A 626 -20.43 -17.50 5.44
CA LEU A 626 -21.38 -18.55 5.78
C LEU A 626 -20.93 -19.28 7.06
N PRO A 627 -21.80 -19.44 8.07
CA PRO A 627 -21.46 -20.23 9.25
C PRO A 627 -21.40 -21.72 8.94
N VAL A 628 -20.46 -22.41 9.58
CA VAL A 628 -20.28 -23.87 9.54
C VAL A 628 -21.27 -24.55 10.46
N ASN A 629 -22.04 -25.50 9.91
CA ASN A 629 -22.97 -26.33 10.67
C ASN A 629 -22.41 -27.72 10.93
N LEU A 630 -22.72 -28.34 12.06
CA LEU A 630 -22.44 -29.77 12.27
C LEU A 630 -23.54 -30.64 11.66
N SER A 631 -23.15 -31.59 10.83
CA SER A 631 -24.10 -32.54 10.24
C SER A 631 -24.32 -33.70 11.22
N GLY A 632 -25.48 -33.70 11.88
CA GLY A 632 -25.89 -34.78 12.77
C GLY A 632 -26.59 -34.38 14.08
N SER A 633 -26.75 -33.09 14.38
CA SER A 633 -27.62 -32.64 15.48
C SER A 633 -28.94 -32.14 14.91
N CYS A 634 -29.93 -33.03 14.84
CA CYS A 634 -31.32 -32.58 14.81
C CYS A 634 -31.75 -32.33 16.25
N THR A 635 -32.11 -31.08 16.56
CA THR A 635 -32.93 -30.77 17.73
C THR A 635 -34.34 -31.25 17.42
N THR A 636 -34.79 -32.32 18.08
CA THR A 636 -36.17 -32.82 17.95
C THR A 636 -37.13 -31.77 18.49
N GLU A 637 -38.10 -31.38 17.67
CA GLU A 637 -39.22 -30.52 18.08
C GLU A 637 -40.43 -31.40 18.43
N THR A 638 -41.26 -30.91 19.36
CA THR A 638 -42.51 -31.58 19.73
C THR A 638 -43.62 -31.13 18.78
N PHE A 639 -44.28 -32.07 18.12
CA PHE A 639 -45.44 -31.85 17.27
C PHE A 639 -46.66 -32.56 17.85
N TYR A 640 -47.84 -32.01 17.66
CA TYR A 640 -49.11 -32.48 18.21
C TYR A 640 -50.04 -32.91 17.08
N ALA A 641 -50.78 -34.00 17.24
CA ALA A 641 -51.67 -34.51 16.19
C ALA A 641 -52.77 -33.50 15.89
N ASP A 642 -53.06 -33.31 14.60
CA ASP A 642 -54.15 -32.48 14.06
C ASP A 642 -55.04 -33.42 13.24
N THR A 643 -55.96 -34.07 13.94
CA THR A 643 -56.77 -35.18 13.44
C THR A 643 -57.95 -34.69 12.61
N ASP A 644 -58.49 -33.50 12.90
CA ASP A 644 -59.61 -32.90 12.16
C ASP A 644 -59.21 -31.87 11.10
N GLY A 645 -57.95 -31.43 11.09
CA GLY A 645 -57.32 -30.63 10.04
C GLY A 645 -57.58 -29.12 10.16
N ASP A 646 -57.89 -28.62 11.36
CA ASP A 646 -58.15 -27.20 11.60
C ASP A 646 -56.86 -26.37 11.83
N GLY A 647 -55.72 -27.05 12.01
CA GLY A 647 -54.41 -26.44 12.23
C GLY A 647 -54.00 -26.29 13.70
N LEU A 648 -54.80 -26.80 14.64
CA LEU A 648 -54.49 -26.87 16.06
C LEU A 648 -54.17 -28.31 16.48
N GLY A 649 -53.34 -28.47 17.51
CA GLY A 649 -52.82 -29.78 17.87
C GLY A 649 -53.28 -30.27 19.25
N ASP A 650 -53.57 -31.57 19.36
CA ASP A 650 -53.96 -32.22 20.62
C ASP A 650 -52.79 -32.27 21.62
N PRO A 651 -52.84 -31.53 22.75
CA PRO A 651 -51.80 -31.59 23.78
C PRO A 651 -51.62 -32.99 24.38
N ALA A 652 -52.60 -33.88 24.26
CA ALA A 652 -52.53 -35.26 24.74
C ALA A 652 -51.88 -36.24 23.74
N ASN A 653 -51.67 -35.83 22.48
CA ASN A 653 -51.15 -36.69 21.42
C ASN A 653 -49.98 -36.01 20.67
N LEU A 654 -48.77 -36.23 21.19
CA LEU A 654 -47.54 -35.63 20.68
C LEU A 654 -46.52 -36.64 20.18
N VAL A 655 -45.65 -36.18 19.29
CA VAL A 655 -44.46 -36.87 18.80
C VAL A 655 -43.26 -35.92 18.83
N GLU A 656 -42.06 -36.47 19.03
CA GLU A 656 -40.80 -35.72 18.94
C GLU A 656 -40.08 -36.13 17.66
N GLU A 657 -39.99 -35.22 16.68
CA GLU A 657 -39.45 -35.50 15.36
C GLU A 657 -38.60 -34.34 14.84
N CYS A 658 -37.83 -34.60 13.78
CA CYS A 658 -36.89 -33.62 13.20
C CYS A 658 -37.51 -32.65 12.18
N SER A 659 -38.79 -32.87 11.85
CA SER A 659 -39.54 -32.10 10.88
C SER A 659 -41.02 -32.43 11.04
N LEU A 660 -41.90 -31.46 10.78
CA LEU A 660 -43.35 -31.61 10.91
C LEU A 660 -43.88 -32.89 10.25
N PRO A 661 -44.33 -33.89 11.02
CA PRO A 661 -44.93 -35.10 10.48
C PRO A 661 -46.27 -34.80 9.82
N GLN A 662 -46.65 -35.60 8.80
CA GLN A 662 -47.95 -35.43 8.16
C GLN A 662 -49.09 -35.70 9.16
N GLY A 663 -50.02 -34.75 9.28
CA GLY A 663 -51.16 -34.83 10.22
C GLY A 663 -50.83 -34.36 11.64
N TYR A 664 -49.77 -33.57 11.80
CA TYR A 664 -49.38 -32.94 13.06
C TYR A 664 -49.12 -31.44 12.82
N VAL A 665 -49.19 -30.64 13.90
CA VAL A 665 -48.90 -29.20 13.96
C VAL A 665 -47.98 -28.88 15.14
N SER A 666 -47.39 -27.68 15.18
CA SER A 666 -46.40 -27.28 16.20
C SER A 666 -47.00 -26.62 17.45
N ASN A 667 -48.32 -26.49 17.54
CA ASN A 667 -49.03 -25.93 18.69
C ASN A 667 -49.84 -27.01 19.41
N ALA A 668 -50.14 -26.80 20.69
CA ALA A 668 -50.82 -27.77 21.56
C ALA A 668 -52.19 -27.21 22.00
N ASP A 669 -52.82 -26.46 21.12
CA ASP A 669 -53.88 -25.52 21.49
C ASP A 669 -55.28 -26.09 21.28
N ASP A 670 -55.42 -27.31 20.76
CA ASP A 670 -56.71 -27.89 20.43
C ASP A 670 -57.48 -28.38 21.66
N CYS A 671 -58.72 -27.91 21.77
CA CYS A 671 -59.67 -28.28 22.82
C CYS A 671 -60.39 -29.61 22.57
N ASP A 672 -60.67 -29.97 21.31
CA ASP A 672 -61.23 -31.26 20.90
C ASP A 672 -60.80 -31.57 19.46
N ASP A 673 -59.68 -32.29 19.34
CA ASP A 673 -59.01 -32.75 18.10
C ASP A 673 -59.82 -33.76 17.25
N ARG A 674 -61.13 -33.59 17.21
CA ARG A 674 -62.09 -34.39 16.46
C ARG A 674 -63.22 -33.54 15.90
N ASP A 675 -63.28 -32.25 16.23
CA ASP A 675 -64.31 -31.31 15.80
C ASP A 675 -63.68 -29.96 15.38
N PRO A 676 -63.54 -29.70 14.06
CA PRO A 676 -62.84 -28.52 13.55
C PRO A 676 -63.61 -27.20 13.79
N GLU A 677 -64.79 -27.25 14.42
CA GLU A 677 -65.50 -26.05 14.89
C GLU A 677 -65.12 -25.64 16.33
N ILE A 678 -64.41 -26.50 17.07
CA ILE A 678 -64.00 -26.27 18.48
C ILE A 678 -62.47 -26.16 18.57
N GLY A 679 -61.94 -25.05 18.07
CA GLY A 679 -60.51 -24.75 18.19
C GLY A 679 -60.09 -24.29 19.60
N ALA A 680 -59.03 -23.50 19.67
CA ALA A 680 -58.37 -23.16 20.94
C ALA A 680 -59.28 -22.49 21.99
N ALA A 681 -58.99 -22.77 23.26
CA ALA A 681 -59.73 -22.22 24.40
C ALA A 681 -59.68 -20.69 24.39
N LYS A 682 -60.87 -20.06 24.29
CA LYS A 682 -61.01 -18.60 24.25
C LYS A 682 -61.21 -18.06 25.65
N ASN A 683 -60.73 -16.85 25.90
CA ASN A 683 -61.13 -16.11 27.08
C ASN A 683 -62.51 -15.52 26.83
N TRP A 684 -63.45 -15.88 27.68
CA TRP A 684 -64.79 -15.32 27.73
C TRP A 684 -64.88 -14.42 28.95
N TYR A 685 -65.46 -13.25 28.78
CA TYR A 685 -65.54 -12.17 29.78
C TYR A 685 -66.97 -12.05 30.27
N LEU A 686 -67.15 -11.94 31.59
CA LEU A 686 -68.47 -11.88 32.21
C LEU A 686 -69.20 -10.65 31.66
N ASP A 687 -70.39 -10.84 31.12
CA ASP A 687 -71.30 -9.77 30.68
C ASP A 687 -72.44 -9.74 31.69
N TRP A 688 -72.25 -8.96 32.75
CA TRP A 688 -73.13 -8.99 33.92
C TRP A 688 -74.41 -8.19 33.71
N ASP A 689 -74.37 -7.13 32.90
CA ASP A 689 -75.54 -6.28 32.64
C ASP A 689 -76.25 -6.56 31.30
N GLY A 690 -75.65 -7.37 30.43
CA GLY A 690 -76.26 -7.99 29.26
C GLY A 690 -76.24 -7.12 28.00
N ASP A 691 -75.29 -6.19 27.88
CA ASP A 691 -75.19 -5.29 26.73
C ASP A 691 -74.34 -5.82 25.57
N GLY A 692 -73.62 -6.93 25.79
CA GLY A 692 -72.79 -7.62 24.81
C GLY A 692 -71.30 -7.32 24.90
N PHE A 693 -70.88 -6.44 25.81
CA PHE A 693 -69.49 -6.22 26.21
C PHE A 693 -69.27 -6.84 27.60
N GLY A 694 -68.06 -7.34 27.88
CA GLY A 694 -67.77 -8.05 29.12
C GLY A 694 -66.62 -7.43 29.92
N ASP A 695 -66.61 -7.69 31.23
CA ASP A 695 -65.60 -7.19 32.18
C ASP A 695 -64.20 -7.74 31.86
N PRO A 696 -63.21 -6.89 31.48
CA PRO A 696 -61.85 -7.32 31.20
C PRO A 696 -61.15 -7.96 32.42
N TYR A 697 -61.62 -7.68 33.64
CA TYR A 697 -61.05 -8.19 34.88
C TYR A 697 -61.69 -9.50 35.36
N THR A 698 -62.81 -9.92 34.75
CA THR A 698 -63.53 -11.15 35.13
C THR A 698 -63.72 -12.04 33.91
N SER A 699 -62.76 -12.93 33.68
CA SER A 699 -62.80 -13.89 32.57
C SER A 699 -62.66 -15.33 33.00
N ILE A 700 -63.15 -16.23 32.15
CA ILE A 700 -62.90 -17.67 32.21
C ILE A 700 -62.43 -18.15 30.84
N GLN A 701 -61.50 -19.11 30.84
CA GLN A 701 -60.99 -19.69 29.61
C GLN A 701 -61.74 -20.99 29.33
N GLU A 702 -62.49 -21.04 28.24
CA GLU A 702 -63.33 -22.17 27.86
C GLU A 702 -63.38 -22.30 26.33
N CYS A 703 -63.56 -23.53 25.85
CA CYS A 703 -63.56 -23.83 24.42
C CYS A 703 -64.85 -23.36 23.73
N THR A 704 -65.95 -23.22 24.47
CA THR A 704 -67.25 -22.75 23.98
C THR A 704 -67.81 -21.67 24.90
N GLN A 705 -68.67 -20.79 24.37
CA GLN A 705 -69.24 -19.67 25.10
C GLN A 705 -69.95 -20.12 26.39
N PRO A 706 -69.42 -19.76 27.57
CA PRO A 706 -70.08 -20.01 28.84
C PRO A 706 -71.30 -19.09 28.98
N SER A 707 -72.35 -19.57 29.64
CA SER A 707 -73.55 -18.78 29.85
C SER A 707 -73.25 -17.52 30.69
N GLY A 708 -73.61 -16.34 30.17
CA GLY A 708 -73.37 -15.06 30.82
C GLY A 708 -72.00 -14.45 30.54
N TYR A 709 -71.24 -14.98 29.58
CA TYR A 709 -69.97 -14.43 29.16
C TYR A 709 -69.96 -14.17 27.66
N VAL A 710 -69.18 -13.18 27.20
CA VAL A 710 -69.01 -12.78 25.79
C VAL A 710 -67.52 -12.72 25.44
N LEU A 711 -67.19 -12.61 24.14
CA LEU A 711 -65.78 -12.52 23.69
C LEU A 711 -65.20 -11.12 23.82
N ASP A 712 -66.06 -10.11 23.73
CA ASP A 712 -65.68 -8.72 23.78
C ASP A 712 -65.41 -8.31 25.23
N ASN A 713 -64.19 -7.86 25.53
CA ASN A 713 -63.75 -7.56 26.89
C ASN A 713 -63.63 -6.07 27.18
N THR A 714 -64.27 -5.25 26.35
CA THR A 714 -63.95 -3.83 26.29
C THR A 714 -64.85 -2.98 27.20
N ASP A 715 -65.70 -3.61 28.01
CA ASP A 715 -66.59 -2.93 28.93
C ASP A 715 -65.82 -2.21 30.06
N CYS A 716 -65.89 -0.88 30.11
CA CYS A 716 -65.28 -0.10 31.17
C CYS A 716 -66.13 -0.02 32.45
N ASN A 717 -67.39 -0.44 32.41
CA ASN A 717 -68.27 -0.60 33.56
C ASN A 717 -69.39 -1.64 33.33
N ASP A 718 -69.04 -2.92 33.52
CA ASP A 718 -69.89 -4.14 33.46
C ASP A 718 -71.00 -4.22 34.53
N LYS A 719 -71.52 -3.08 34.96
CA LYS A 719 -72.70 -2.96 35.83
C LYS A 719 -73.68 -1.93 35.29
N ASP A 720 -73.37 -1.29 34.18
CA ASP A 720 -74.14 -0.22 33.55
C ASP A 720 -74.08 -0.33 32.01
N ALA A 721 -75.07 -1.02 31.44
CA ALA A 721 -75.30 -1.24 30.01
C ALA A 721 -75.40 0.02 29.11
N SER A 722 -75.16 1.21 29.66
CA SER A 722 -75.06 2.48 28.94
C SER A 722 -73.63 3.01 28.79
N ILE A 723 -72.65 2.29 29.35
CA ILE A 723 -71.23 2.67 29.37
C ILE A 723 -70.44 1.51 28.76
N TYR A 724 -70.17 1.62 27.47
CA TYR A 724 -69.46 0.60 26.69
C TYR A 724 -68.79 1.27 25.49
N PRO A 725 -67.76 0.66 24.90
CA PRO A 725 -67.06 1.25 23.77
C PRO A 725 -67.96 1.55 22.58
N GLY A 726 -68.00 2.83 22.18
CA GLY A 726 -68.87 3.32 21.12
C GLY A 726 -70.29 3.70 21.57
N ALA A 727 -70.57 3.76 22.88
CA ALA A 727 -71.73 4.48 23.40
C ALA A 727 -71.66 5.97 23.01
N LEU A 728 -72.79 6.68 23.11
CA LEU A 728 -72.81 8.12 22.82
C LEU A 728 -72.57 8.90 24.11
N ASP A 729 -71.50 9.69 24.12
CA ASP A 729 -71.20 10.56 25.26
C ASP A 729 -72.33 11.56 25.58
N ASP A 730 -72.75 11.58 26.85
CA ASP A 730 -73.58 12.64 27.41
C ASP A 730 -72.69 13.66 28.11
N THR A 731 -72.23 14.63 27.32
CA THR A 731 -71.36 15.76 27.73
C THR A 731 -71.82 16.59 28.94
N ALA A 732 -72.99 16.29 29.53
CA ALA A 732 -73.55 16.97 30.69
C ALA A 732 -73.37 16.22 32.02
N ASP A 733 -73.02 14.93 32.01
CA ASP A 733 -73.06 14.10 33.22
C ASP A 733 -71.69 13.78 33.84
N GLY A 734 -70.58 14.14 33.19
CA GLY A 734 -69.25 13.94 33.74
C GLY A 734 -68.72 12.51 33.60
N LYS A 735 -69.42 11.67 32.83
CA LYS A 735 -69.04 10.27 32.61
C LYS A 735 -68.57 10.10 31.18
N ASP A 736 -67.56 9.27 31.04
CA ASP A 736 -67.06 8.76 29.77
C ASP A 736 -67.89 7.51 29.45
N GLN A 737 -68.84 7.63 28.51
CA GLN A 737 -69.74 6.52 28.17
C GLN A 737 -69.10 5.60 27.13
N ASP A 738 -68.25 6.12 26.25
CA ASP A 738 -67.63 5.36 25.17
C ASP A 738 -66.26 4.76 25.51
N CYS A 739 -65.84 4.91 26.77
CA CYS A 739 -64.64 4.35 27.35
C CYS A 739 -63.35 4.82 26.68
N ASP A 740 -63.34 5.99 26.02
CA ASP A 740 -62.17 6.54 25.32
C ASP A 740 -61.21 7.32 26.23
N GLY A 741 -61.57 7.47 27.51
CA GLY A 741 -60.82 8.21 28.52
C GLY A 741 -61.17 9.69 28.62
N PHE A 742 -62.15 10.18 27.85
CA PHE A 742 -62.58 11.57 27.82
C PHE A 742 -64.10 11.70 27.81
N ASP A 743 -64.65 12.60 28.63
CA ASP A 743 -66.05 13.03 28.51
C ASP A 743 -66.10 14.26 27.57
N GLY A 744 -66.27 14.03 26.26
CA GLY A 744 -66.40 15.14 25.30
C GLY A 744 -66.16 14.85 23.81
N PRO A 745 -66.64 15.72 22.90
CA PRO A 745 -66.56 15.48 21.46
C PRO A 745 -65.11 15.59 20.92
N VAL A 746 -64.72 14.52 20.21
CA VAL A 746 -63.41 14.23 19.60
C VAL A 746 -62.77 15.41 18.85
N THR A 747 -61.54 15.77 19.21
CA THR A 747 -60.59 16.65 18.47
C THR A 747 -59.15 16.18 18.74
N SER A 748 -58.13 16.14 17.87
CA SER A 748 -57.98 16.32 16.41
C SER A 748 -56.51 16.00 16.04
N CYS A 749 -56.25 15.11 15.07
CA CYS A 749 -54.99 15.11 14.30
C CYS A 749 -55.09 16.11 13.13
N SER A 750 -54.09 16.96 12.93
CA SER A 750 -54.00 17.84 11.76
C SER A 750 -52.77 17.48 10.93
N GLY A 751 -52.96 17.02 9.69
CA GLY A 751 -51.88 16.91 8.69
C GLY A 751 -51.98 15.80 7.65
N ALA A 752 -52.76 14.73 7.87
CA ALA A 752 -52.81 13.56 6.96
C ALA A 752 -53.57 13.80 5.63
N ASP A 753 -54.13 15.00 5.43
CA ASP A 753 -55.05 15.26 4.31
C ASP A 753 -54.34 15.66 3.00
N ASN A 754 -53.02 15.92 2.99
CA ASN A 754 -52.31 16.36 1.78
C ASN A 754 -50.84 15.89 1.72
N LEU A 755 -50.54 14.88 0.90
CA LEU A 755 -49.16 14.57 0.47
C LEU A 755 -48.70 15.58 -0.59
N LEU A 756 -47.42 15.97 -0.57
CA LEU A 756 -46.81 16.79 -1.60
C LEU A 756 -46.21 15.88 -2.68
N VAL A 757 -46.56 16.12 -3.95
CA VAL A 757 -46.10 15.31 -5.09
C VAL A 757 -45.48 16.24 -6.14
N SER A 758 -44.25 15.93 -6.56
CA SER A 758 -43.46 16.73 -7.51
C SER A 758 -42.74 15.87 -8.54
N GLU A 759 -42.57 16.42 -9.76
CA GLU A 759 -41.62 15.91 -10.76
C GLU A 759 -40.25 16.51 -10.44
N ILE A 760 -39.24 15.67 -10.18
CA ILE A 760 -37.87 16.12 -9.93
C ILE A 760 -37.25 16.56 -11.25
N CYS A 761 -37.23 15.65 -12.24
CA CYS A 761 -36.86 15.95 -13.60
C CYS A 761 -37.30 14.86 -14.58
N SER A 762 -37.16 15.16 -15.87
CA SER A 762 -37.48 14.28 -16.99
C SER A 762 -36.40 14.34 -18.07
N THR A 763 -36.06 13.17 -18.61
CA THR A 763 -35.25 13.01 -19.82
C THR A 763 -36.11 12.45 -20.95
N ASN A 764 -35.51 12.17 -22.11
CA ASN A 764 -36.22 11.45 -23.18
C ASN A 764 -36.43 9.96 -22.86
N THR A 765 -35.88 9.44 -21.75
CA THR A 765 -35.85 8.00 -21.41
C THR A 765 -36.31 7.67 -19.98
N SER A 766 -36.41 8.65 -19.08
CA SER A 766 -36.81 8.48 -17.66
C SER A 766 -37.49 9.74 -17.11
N ILE A 767 -38.38 9.57 -16.13
CA ILE A 767 -38.91 10.66 -15.29
C ILE A 767 -38.75 10.24 -13.83
N GLU A 768 -38.26 11.16 -13.00
CA GLU A 768 -38.10 10.99 -11.55
C GLU A 768 -39.19 11.76 -10.81
N TRP A 769 -39.82 11.11 -9.84
CA TRP A 769 -40.92 11.65 -9.04
C TRP A 769 -40.59 11.59 -7.55
N GLN A 770 -41.18 12.53 -6.80
CA GLN A 770 -41.03 12.67 -5.36
C GLN A 770 -42.41 12.76 -4.69
N ILE A 771 -42.57 12.08 -3.55
CA ILE A 771 -43.74 12.14 -2.65
C ILE A 771 -43.23 12.46 -1.24
N GLU A 772 -43.77 13.50 -0.60
CA GLU A 772 -43.40 13.94 0.75
C GLU A 772 -44.63 13.97 1.68
N ASN A 773 -44.45 13.54 2.92
CA ASN A 773 -45.46 13.63 3.97
C ASN A 773 -45.20 14.83 4.92
N PRO A 774 -45.89 15.98 4.72
CA PRO A 774 -45.75 17.14 5.60
C PRO A 774 -46.61 17.05 6.88
N GLY A 775 -47.32 15.93 7.09
CA GLY A 775 -48.26 15.73 8.17
C GLY A 775 -47.60 15.37 9.49
N THR A 776 -48.43 15.08 10.50
CA THR A 776 -47.99 14.68 11.85
C THR A 776 -48.22 13.20 12.15
N CYS A 777 -48.67 12.43 11.15
CA CYS A 777 -48.94 10.99 11.25
C CYS A 777 -48.34 10.25 10.03
N THR A 778 -47.98 8.98 10.21
CA THR A 778 -47.51 8.10 9.14
C THR A 778 -48.64 7.80 8.16
N VAL A 779 -48.35 7.82 6.85
CA VAL A 779 -49.32 7.60 5.78
C VAL A 779 -48.85 6.46 4.89
N THR A 780 -49.73 5.48 4.68
CA THR A 780 -49.55 4.41 3.68
C THR A 780 -50.30 4.75 2.41
N GLY A 781 -49.69 4.54 1.24
CA GLY A 781 -50.29 4.86 -0.05
C GLY A 781 -49.77 4.03 -1.21
N ARG A 782 -50.30 4.32 -2.40
CA ARG A 782 -49.88 3.72 -3.67
C ARG A 782 -49.86 4.74 -4.79
N TRP A 783 -49.15 4.45 -5.87
CA TRP A 783 -49.12 5.30 -7.05
C TRP A 783 -49.24 4.49 -8.34
N GLU A 784 -49.74 5.11 -9.40
CA GLU A 784 -49.87 4.52 -10.74
C GLU A 784 -49.68 5.57 -11.85
N LEU A 785 -49.23 5.13 -13.02
CA LEU A 785 -49.06 6.00 -14.20
C LEU A 785 -50.23 5.83 -15.18
N ARG A 786 -50.92 6.92 -15.52
CA ARG A 786 -52.03 6.93 -16.48
C ARG A 786 -51.58 7.48 -17.86
N LYS A 787 -51.96 6.74 -18.92
CA LYS A 787 -51.59 6.85 -20.37
C LYS A 787 -50.19 6.28 -20.72
N MET A 788 -50.17 5.11 -21.36
CA MET A 788 -49.04 4.15 -21.47
C MET A 788 -47.98 4.39 -22.55
N SER A 789 -46.72 4.04 -22.26
CA SER A 789 -45.95 2.88 -22.80
C SER A 789 -44.53 2.82 -22.16
N SER A 790 -44.42 2.46 -20.87
CA SER A 790 -43.14 2.38 -20.15
C SER A 790 -42.50 0.99 -20.27
N THR A 791 -41.17 0.92 -20.14
CA THR A 791 -40.38 -0.33 -20.02
C THR A 791 -40.02 -0.65 -18.56
N GLY A 792 -40.69 -0.02 -17.58
CA GLY A 792 -40.49 -0.16 -16.13
C GLY A 792 -41.80 -0.07 -15.35
N ASP A 793 -41.73 -0.16 -14.02
CA ASP A 793 -42.89 -0.29 -13.12
C ASP A 793 -43.96 0.78 -13.37
N SER A 794 -45.20 0.32 -13.56
CA SER A 794 -46.35 1.18 -13.89
C SER A 794 -47.15 1.61 -12.66
N SER A 795 -46.77 1.10 -11.48
CA SER A 795 -47.37 1.36 -10.17
C SER A 795 -46.44 0.89 -9.03
N GLY A 796 -46.64 1.41 -7.82
CA GLY A 796 -45.94 0.97 -6.60
C GLY A 796 -46.68 1.38 -5.32
N SER A 797 -46.21 0.93 -4.16
CA SER A 797 -46.72 1.31 -2.82
C SER A 797 -45.65 1.99 -1.98
N PHE A 798 -46.05 2.75 -0.97
CA PHE A 798 -45.15 3.42 -0.03
C PHE A 798 -45.78 3.53 1.36
N GLU A 799 -44.92 3.68 2.37
CA GLU A 799 -45.26 4.10 3.72
C GLU A 799 -44.32 5.26 4.09
N LEU A 800 -44.87 6.36 4.59
CA LEU A 800 -44.13 7.60 4.83
C LEU A 800 -44.44 8.16 6.21
N ALA A 801 -43.45 8.20 7.10
CA ALA A 801 -43.56 8.90 8.37
C ALA A 801 -43.55 10.43 8.19
N PRO A 802 -43.93 11.21 9.21
CA PRO A 802 -43.84 12.67 9.19
C PRO A 802 -42.45 13.18 8.77
N GLY A 803 -42.38 13.95 7.69
CA GLY A 803 -41.15 14.54 7.15
C GLY A 803 -40.32 13.63 6.23
N GLU A 804 -40.77 12.41 5.95
CA GLU A 804 -40.08 11.51 5.02
C GLU A 804 -40.46 11.76 3.55
N ILE A 805 -39.53 11.36 2.68
CA ILE A 805 -39.59 11.55 1.23
C ILE A 805 -39.42 10.19 0.55
N TYR A 806 -40.30 9.89 -0.41
CA TYR A 806 -40.23 8.71 -1.26
C TYR A 806 -39.99 9.10 -2.71
N ASN A 807 -38.88 8.62 -3.31
CA ASN A 807 -38.49 8.89 -4.69
C ASN A 807 -38.58 7.63 -5.55
N PHE A 808 -39.02 7.76 -6.80
CA PHE A 808 -39.04 6.63 -7.75
C PHE A 808 -38.94 7.09 -9.20
N THR A 809 -38.54 6.16 -10.08
CA THR A 809 -38.27 6.42 -11.51
C THR A 809 -39.24 5.65 -12.42
N SER A 810 -39.99 6.36 -13.26
CA SER A 810 -41.10 5.78 -14.05
C SER A 810 -40.75 5.34 -15.49
N GLY A 811 -39.48 5.38 -15.90
CA GLY A 811 -39.03 4.97 -17.25
C GLY A 811 -39.47 5.89 -18.41
N THR A 812 -39.44 5.39 -19.66
CA THR A 812 -39.65 6.21 -20.88
C THR A 812 -41.11 6.55 -21.09
N VAL A 813 -41.47 7.84 -21.10
CA VAL A 813 -42.85 8.29 -21.29
C VAL A 813 -42.94 9.59 -22.11
N SER A 814 -44.13 9.92 -22.64
CA SER A 814 -44.32 11.05 -23.57
C SER A 814 -44.58 12.38 -22.84
N LYS A 815 -43.72 13.39 -23.07
CA LYS A 815 -43.86 14.78 -22.54
C LYS A 815 -45.29 15.31 -22.69
N GLY A 816 -45.91 15.75 -21.60
CA GLY A 816 -47.27 16.31 -21.55
C GLY A 816 -48.41 15.30 -21.76
N LYS A 817 -48.13 14.00 -21.86
CA LYS A 817 -49.14 12.95 -22.08
C LYS A 817 -49.24 11.93 -20.94
N THR A 818 -48.26 11.88 -20.05
CA THR A 818 -48.20 10.95 -18.92
C THR A 818 -48.54 11.64 -17.62
N GLN A 819 -49.37 10.97 -16.81
CA GLN A 819 -49.86 11.50 -15.54
C GLN A 819 -49.54 10.50 -14.42
N LEU A 820 -48.86 10.96 -13.37
CA LEU A 820 -48.75 10.24 -12.11
C LEU A 820 -50.03 10.45 -11.32
N VAL A 821 -50.58 9.39 -10.73
CA VAL A 821 -51.66 9.47 -9.74
C VAL A 821 -51.20 8.77 -8.46
N VAL A 822 -51.32 9.45 -7.34
CA VAL A 822 -50.97 8.96 -6.01
C VAL A 822 -52.24 8.87 -5.18
N TYR A 823 -52.45 7.74 -4.49
CA TYR A 823 -53.56 7.45 -3.59
C TYR A 823 -53.06 7.22 -2.17
N TRP A 824 -53.79 7.74 -1.20
CA TRP A 824 -53.56 7.49 0.22
C TRP A 824 -54.86 7.63 0.99
N ASN A 825 -54.94 7.12 2.21
CA ASN A 825 -56.12 7.30 3.06
C ASN A 825 -55.96 8.53 3.95
N ASP A 826 -57.00 9.34 4.07
CA ASP A 826 -57.07 10.44 5.03
C ASP A 826 -57.31 9.93 6.46
N ARG A 827 -57.39 10.86 7.41
CA ARG A 827 -57.63 10.58 8.83
C ARG A 827 -58.94 9.84 9.15
N ASN A 828 -59.88 9.74 8.20
CA ASN A 828 -61.16 9.03 8.33
C ASN A 828 -61.16 7.71 7.53
N GLY A 829 -60.00 7.29 6.99
CA GLY A 829 -59.90 6.13 6.10
C GLY A 829 -60.48 6.37 4.70
N LEU A 830 -60.76 7.63 4.33
CA LEU A 830 -61.24 7.96 2.99
C LEU A 830 -60.06 8.04 2.04
N GLU A 831 -60.09 7.26 0.96
CA GLU A 831 -59.05 7.29 -0.06
C GLU A 831 -59.07 8.64 -0.82
N LEU A 832 -58.02 9.44 -0.59
CA LEU A 832 -57.70 10.63 -1.33
C LEU A 832 -56.77 10.29 -2.49
N ASN A 833 -56.74 11.17 -3.49
CA ASN A 833 -55.76 11.10 -4.56
C ASN A 833 -55.32 12.48 -5.03
N THR A 834 -54.10 12.53 -5.54
CA THR A 834 -53.58 13.67 -6.29
C THR A 834 -52.99 13.17 -7.59
N SER A 835 -52.96 14.04 -8.59
CA SER A 835 -52.38 13.68 -9.88
C SER A 835 -51.55 14.82 -10.46
N LEU A 836 -50.41 14.46 -11.05
CA LEU A 836 -49.48 15.41 -11.63
C LEU A 836 -49.12 14.96 -13.05
N ASN A 837 -49.29 15.86 -14.01
CA ASN A 837 -48.87 15.60 -15.40
C ASN A 837 -47.37 15.87 -15.53
N ALA A 838 -46.66 15.01 -16.26
CA ALA A 838 -45.28 15.25 -16.63
C ALA A 838 -45.16 16.54 -17.46
N THR A 839 -44.45 17.51 -16.90
CA THR A 839 -44.24 18.86 -17.41
C THR A 839 -43.06 18.93 -18.37
N GLY A 840 -42.11 18.00 -18.31
CA GLY A 840 -40.98 17.94 -19.22
C GLY A 840 -39.78 18.77 -18.77
N ILE A 841 -39.59 18.94 -17.45
CA ILE A 841 -38.44 19.61 -16.85
C ILE A 841 -37.18 18.85 -17.23
N GLU A 842 -36.28 19.43 -18.02
CA GLU A 842 -35.02 18.74 -18.38
C GLU A 842 -34.12 18.65 -17.14
N CYS A 843 -33.55 17.47 -16.87
CA CYS A 843 -32.67 17.24 -15.70
C CYS A 843 -31.45 18.18 -15.66
N THR A 844 -31.15 18.88 -16.76
CA THR A 844 -30.15 19.94 -16.85
C THR A 844 -30.55 21.25 -16.15
N GLN A 845 -31.80 21.45 -15.71
CA GLN A 845 -32.25 22.66 -15.00
C GLN A 845 -32.89 22.43 -13.62
N ALA A 846 -32.87 21.20 -13.07
CA ALA A 846 -33.44 20.89 -11.76
C ALA A 846 -32.46 20.28 -10.73
N GLN A 847 -31.17 20.20 -11.03
CA GLN A 847 -30.11 19.97 -10.03
C GLN A 847 -29.31 21.26 -9.82
N ALA A 848 -29.88 22.20 -9.06
CA ALA A 848 -29.13 23.30 -8.45
C ALA A 848 -29.21 23.22 -6.92
N SER A 849 -29.18 22.01 -6.37
CA SER A 849 -28.51 21.69 -5.12
C SER A 849 -28.47 20.17 -4.96
N MET A 850 -27.29 19.63 -4.68
CA MET A 850 -27.00 18.25 -4.25
C MET A 850 -26.68 17.23 -5.35
N SER A 851 -25.50 17.39 -5.96
CA SER A 851 -24.64 16.26 -6.32
C SER A 851 -23.18 16.60 -5.97
N GLU A 852 -22.56 15.67 -5.25
CA GLU A 852 -21.15 15.40 -4.92
C GLU A 852 -20.03 16.32 -5.47
N PRO A 853 -18.99 16.65 -4.66
CA PRO A 853 -17.81 17.37 -5.11
C PRO A 853 -16.88 16.43 -5.88
N LEU A 854 -16.67 16.69 -7.17
CA LEU A 854 -15.43 16.31 -7.82
C LEU A 854 -14.30 17.15 -7.21
N ASN A 855 -13.22 16.48 -6.78
CA ASN A 855 -12.03 17.02 -6.12
C ASN A 855 -11.25 18.01 -6.99
N ASP A 856 -11.85 19.15 -7.34
CA ASP A 856 -11.22 20.18 -8.15
C ASP A 856 -10.46 21.23 -7.32
N LEU A 857 -10.42 21.04 -6.00
CA LEU A 857 -9.75 21.90 -5.02
C LEU A 857 -9.22 21.06 -3.85
N TYR A 858 -7.92 21.15 -3.53
CA TYR A 858 -7.31 20.59 -2.33
C TYR A 858 -6.53 21.65 -1.53
N ILE A 859 -6.35 21.40 -0.22
CA ILE A 859 -5.58 22.27 0.68
C ILE A 859 -4.21 21.62 0.92
N SER A 860 -3.14 22.41 0.82
CA SER A 860 -1.79 21.96 1.14
C SER A 860 -0.97 23.09 1.80
N PRO A 861 -0.27 22.84 2.92
CA PRO A 861 -0.29 21.59 3.69
C PRO A 861 -1.66 21.34 4.35
N ASN A 862 -1.96 20.07 4.62
CA ASN A 862 -3.14 19.65 5.38
C ASN A 862 -2.71 18.51 6.33
N PRO A 863 -2.54 18.75 7.65
CA PRO A 863 -2.98 19.92 8.41
C PRO A 863 -2.32 21.24 8.01
N ILE A 864 -3.05 22.36 8.12
CA ILE A 864 -2.56 23.68 7.74
C ILE A 864 -1.52 24.21 8.75
N SER A 865 -0.56 25.02 8.31
CA SER A 865 0.36 25.72 9.20
C SER A 865 -0.24 27.05 9.70
N ASP A 866 0.28 27.59 10.80
CA ASP A 866 -0.16 28.85 11.43
C ASP A 866 -0.04 30.12 10.54
N GLU A 867 0.50 30.02 9.32
CA GLU A 867 0.83 31.17 8.47
C GLU A 867 -0.29 31.52 7.47
N ALA A 868 -0.63 30.59 6.55
CA ALA A 868 -1.63 30.82 5.51
C ALA A 868 -2.21 29.49 4.98
N ILE A 869 -3.46 29.53 4.52
CA ILE A 869 -4.13 28.35 3.95
C ILE A 869 -3.89 28.32 2.44
N GLY A 870 -3.13 27.32 1.97
CA GLY A 870 -2.85 27.11 0.55
C GLY A 870 -3.96 26.33 -0.14
N MET A 871 -4.61 26.94 -1.14
CA MET A 871 -5.64 26.33 -2.00
C MET A 871 -5.05 25.98 -3.37
N TYR A 872 -5.27 24.76 -3.84
CA TYR A 872 -4.76 24.27 -5.13
C TYR A 872 -5.89 23.67 -5.96
N PHE A 873 -6.02 24.11 -7.20
CA PHE A 873 -7.09 23.70 -8.11
C PHE A 873 -6.56 22.73 -9.17
N THR A 874 -7.29 21.65 -9.44
CA THR A 874 -6.90 20.65 -10.46
C THR A 874 -7.09 21.18 -11.89
N GLN A 875 -7.95 22.18 -12.06
CA GLN A 875 -8.13 22.91 -13.30
C GLN A 875 -7.87 24.42 -13.10
N PRO A 876 -7.27 25.10 -14.08
CA PRO A 876 -7.03 26.54 -13.98
C PRO A 876 -8.34 27.33 -13.90
N LEU A 877 -8.42 28.27 -12.96
CA LEU A 877 -9.58 29.15 -12.80
C LEU A 877 -9.67 30.19 -13.92
N ASN A 878 -10.90 30.56 -14.28
CA ASN A 878 -11.17 31.73 -15.12
C ASN A 878 -11.06 33.02 -14.31
N GLU A 879 -10.75 34.15 -14.97
CA GLU A 879 -10.70 35.46 -14.31
C GLU A 879 -12.02 35.79 -13.59
N GLY A 880 -11.94 36.24 -12.35
CA GLY A 880 -13.11 36.61 -11.55
C GLY A 880 -12.80 36.87 -10.09
N GLU A 881 -13.85 37.11 -9.31
CA GLU A 881 -13.76 37.20 -7.85
C GLU A 881 -14.04 35.82 -7.24
N LEU A 882 -13.02 35.24 -6.62
CA LEU A 882 -13.12 34.00 -5.83
C LEU A 882 -13.62 34.35 -4.43
N GLN A 883 -14.82 33.90 -4.10
CA GLN A 883 -15.47 34.08 -2.81
C GLN A 883 -15.28 32.83 -1.96
N VAL A 884 -14.59 32.94 -0.82
CA VAL A 884 -14.26 31.83 0.07
C VAL A 884 -14.97 32.00 1.41
N LYS A 885 -15.56 30.93 1.93
CA LYS A 885 -16.23 30.84 3.22
C LYS A 885 -15.79 29.60 3.97
N ILE A 886 -15.40 29.73 5.23
CA ILE A 886 -14.91 28.61 6.05
C ILE A 886 -15.86 28.40 7.23
N TYR A 887 -16.23 27.15 7.47
CA TYR A 887 -17.17 26.73 8.50
C TYR A 887 -16.53 25.74 9.48
N SER A 888 -17.00 25.71 10.73
CA SER A 888 -16.70 24.62 11.67
C SER A 888 -17.35 23.31 11.20
N SER A 889 -16.88 22.19 11.74
CA SER A 889 -17.55 20.88 11.63
C SER A 889 -19.02 20.88 12.06
N SER A 890 -19.43 21.81 12.94
CA SER A 890 -20.81 22.00 13.38
C SER A 890 -21.64 22.91 12.46
N GLY A 891 -21.08 23.36 11.33
CA GLY A 891 -21.78 24.17 10.32
C GLY A 891 -21.80 25.68 10.57
N ASN A 892 -21.09 26.19 11.58
CA ASN A 892 -21.03 27.63 11.86
C ASN A 892 -20.02 28.32 10.94
N LEU A 893 -20.37 29.46 10.34
CA LEU A 893 -19.44 30.26 9.53
C LEU A 893 -18.39 30.95 10.43
N ILE A 894 -17.11 30.79 10.11
CA ILE A 894 -15.97 31.28 10.91
C ILE A 894 -15.18 32.37 10.18
N ALA A 895 -14.99 32.21 8.87
CA ALA A 895 -14.26 33.19 8.08
C ALA A 895 -14.84 33.35 6.66
N THR A 896 -14.58 34.50 6.05
CA THR A 896 -14.92 34.80 4.67
C THR A 896 -13.82 35.67 4.06
N GLU A 897 -13.40 35.36 2.84
CA GLU A 897 -12.38 36.11 2.11
C GLU A 897 -12.75 36.16 0.62
N ASN A 898 -12.56 37.32 -0.02
CA ASN A 898 -12.81 37.49 -1.45
C ASN A 898 -11.51 37.93 -2.15
N LEU A 899 -11.12 37.24 -3.21
CA LEU A 899 -9.86 37.45 -3.92
C LEU A 899 -10.12 37.62 -5.43
N LEU A 900 -9.51 38.62 -6.04
CA LEU A 900 -9.51 38.73 -7.50
C LEU A 900 -8.44 37.79 -8.07
N VAL A 901 -8.85 36.81 -8.86
CA VAL A 901 -7.94 35.83 -9.46
C VAL A 901 -7.88 36.02 -10.99
N PRO A 902 -6.68 36.06 -11.60
CA PRO A 902 -6.53 36.08 -13.06
C PRO A 902 -6.91 34.75 -13.72
N THR A 903 -7.17 34.79 -15.03
CA THR A 903 -7.35 33.55 -15.83
C THR A 903 -6.07 32.72 -15.80
N GLY A 904 -6.21 31.40 -15.60
CA GLY A 904 -5.10 30.44 -15.54
C GLY A 904 -4.55 30.20 -14.14
N THR A 905 -5.19 30.74 -13.10
CA THR A 905 -4.75 30.54 -11.70
C THR A 905 -4.99 29.11 -11.25
N THR A 906 -3.93 28.42 -10.78
CA THR A 906 -4.00 27.04 -10.26
C THR A 906 -3.75 26.94 -8.75
N SER A 907 -3.31 28.02 -8.11
CA SER A 907 -3.16 28.07 -6.65
C SER A 907 -3.44 29.48 -6.10
N VAL A 908 -3.96 29.53 -4.87
CA VAL A 908 -4.33 30.75 -4.14
C VAL A 908 -3.94 30.57 -2.68
N SER A 909 -3.41 31.60 -2.03
CA SER A 909 -3.13 31.61 -0.60
C SER A 909 -4.10 32.53 0.13
N LEU A 910 -4.75 32.03 1.18
CA LEU A 910 -5.71 32.78 1.99
C LEU A 910 -5.02 33.47 3.16
N GLY A 911 -5.29 34.76 3.33
CA GLY A 911 -4.74 35.59 4.40
C GLY A 911 -5.57 35.59 5.69
N VAL A 912 -6.39 34.56 5.92
CA VAL A 912 -7.26 34.48 7.09
C VAL A 912 -6.45 34.17 8.35
N ASP A 913 -6.55 35.04 9.36
CA ASP A 913 -6.03 34.74 10.71
C ASP A 913 -6.85 33.61 11.34
N HIS A 914 -6.19 32.47 11.45
CA HIS A 914 -6.76 31.25 12.01
C HIS A 914 -6.08 30.86 13.32
N SER A 915 -5.19 31.69 13.89
CA SER A 915 -4.47 31.40 15.15
C SER A 915 -5.41 31.08 16.33
N SER A 916 -6.61 31.66 16.33
CA SER A 916 -7.63 31.48 17.37
C SER A 916 -8.60 30.30 17.15
N TRP A 917 -8.51 29.61 16.03
CA TRP A 917 -9.36 28.45 15.73
C TRP A 917 -8.94 27.24 16.58
N LEU A 918 -9.91 26.41 16.96
CA LEU A 918 -9.65 25.16 17.68
C LEU A 918 -9.03 24.13 16.73
N GLU A 919 -8.24 23.21 17.25
CA GLU A 919 -7.78 22.04 16.49
C GLU A 919 -8.99 21.22 16.03
N GLY A 920 -9.03 20.85 14.75
CA GLY A 920 -10.15 20.05 14.22
C GLY A 920 -10.43 20.23 12.74
N VAL A 921 -11.54 19.62 12.30
CA VAL A 921 -11.96 19.60 10.90
C VAL A 921 -12.78 20.85 10.57
N TYR A 922 -12.38 21.52 9.49
CA TYR A 922 -13.03 22.69 8.93
C TYR A 922 -13.51 22.41 7.50
N ILE A 923 -14.56 23.11 7.09
CA ILE A 923 -15.13 23.01 5.75
C ILE A 923 -14.91 24.34 5.04
N LEU A 924 -14.19 24.33 3.93
CA LEU A 924 -14.01 25.49 3.06
C LEU A 924 -14.93 25.36 1.85
N ASN A 925 -15.72 26.41 1.59
CA ASN A 925 -16.52 26.58 0.39
C ASN A 925 -15.96 27.77 -0.40
N ALA A 926 -15.56 27.56 -1.66
CA ALA A 926 -15.15 28.63 -2.56
C ALA A 926 -16.12 28.73 -3.75
N SER A 927 -16.33 29.93 -4.29
CA SER A 927 -17.19 30.15 -5.44
C SER A 927 -16.60 31.22 -6.36
N ILE A 928 -16.54 30.95 -7.66
CA ILE A 928 -16.13 31.91 -8.68
C ILE A 928 -16.94 31.69 -9.95
N ASN A 929 -17.51 32.77 -10.51
CA ASN A 929 -18.27 32.73 -11.77
C ASN A 929 -19.37 31.64 -11.83
N GLY A 930 -19.97 31.31 -10.68
CA GLY A 930 -21.01 30.28 -10.56
C GLY A 930 -20.49 28.84 -10.40
N GLN A 931 -19.18 28.61 -10.46
CA GLN A 931 -18.55 27.35 -10.05
C GLN A 931 -18.32 27.36 -8.54
N ASN A 932 -18.70 26.27 -7.88
CA ASN A 932 -18.52 26.10 -6.44
C ASN A 932 -17.53 24.96 -6.18
N TYR A 933 -16.64 25.17 -5.23
CA TYR A 933 -15.68 24.19 -4.73
C TYR A 933 -15.92 24.00 -3.24
N ARG A 934 -15.71 22.77 -2.76
CA ARG A 934 -15.82 22.45 -1.34
C ARG A 934 -14.74 21.45 -0.96
N VAL A 935 -14.04 21.71 0.13
CA VAL A 935 -12.98 20.84 0.65
C VAL A 935 -12.98 20.84 2.17
N GLN A 936 -12.65 19.70 2.77
CA GLN A 936 -12.38 19.57 4.19
C GLN A 936 -10.87 19.65 4.44
N PHE A 937 -10.48 20.35 5.50
CA PHE A 937 -9.08 20.42 5.92
C PHE A 937 -9.01 20.44 7.45
N ILE A 938 -7.83 20.09 7.95
CA ILE A 938 -7.50 20.02 9.36
C ILE A 938 -6.66 21.26 9.68
N LYS A 939 -7.07 21.99 10.72
CA LYS A 939 -6.15 22.89 11.39
C LYS A 939 -5.33 22.09 12.37
#